data_AF-A0A817S254-F1
#
_entry.id   AF-A0A817S254-F1
#
_cell.length_a   1.000
_cell.length_b   1.000
_cell.length_c   1.000
_cell.angle_alpha   90.00
_cell.angle_beta   90.00
_cell.angle_gamma   90.00
#
_symmetry.space_group_name_H-M   'P 1'
#
loop_
_entity.id
_entity.type
_entity.pdbx_description
1 polymer ?
#
loop_
_entity_poly.entity_id
_entity_poly.type
_entity_poly.pdbx_seq_one_letter_code
_entity_poly.pdbx_strand_id
1 'polypeptide(L)'
;MKLATEKKSEIGVLWYRDYDQPANKVTGFSGYSNDMRKISEFLSTLKPDGGGDEPEATKTALNKALDMNLVDSKTIVFIYTDAPPHHSTTGGSSRKKEEQVIKEKDWIQLCKLYQQTGCRIFSFINQSRFETASFYILLSAYTQSKAFFLRLTNVETISKCTINLFLSLCNAEYEPTDLVQCLEFLNTAHDSTHQNSSRKYKSKERPLRESSWRCDPCNIDLSAFHNENDACCQNHSYLPGQKSPRATINTVSFNVEPIEFMIVDLRFMMTKFDNDDKYKSDVYEIFKSLMVPQHIVALTYNSILGLLWRSICSKRKDVRRDELVGMLSQTLNTMTTNANALSKATAEIVRSWVEESYNSKETILAAMGEVKEQVPALVLTLNGKMSRTELMEITRSCSPQTIRNVMSLLNHLTVVTYFGNLPENYLPLNMNDCNLFQFLPHLLAEGLTFSLRPAAIIAMLCILSKNSILEKRAADFLTSIKGKWIDLEQTENYSYSLSKICVQLKEFFTEDEQSFFKKLYIIGGIKINAATRITIEQPFTPTANTIRHDTKILCRTCNILRSTTLYPDVSTSCCALCLPQNDMQNVPEPCSGEMSHLVQCGKCSCLYAIVQYDKLYASPKCYYCRDLGRETPYRCCTGCQNKYVHYDSTATKSGEEYTFLCAECQHSENKQAISTREVSMSTLINENKVILFKYLNINVKKDDIDIFSREWSLFKLRDRVELLRTKNVNSIRQSTSSVVLTYKNKLIFQLDTVFHQIRSWIRSGKSEMVTCYICCDDVPRDKMNDTCGNKLCHAEACTDCLTKWYEVVQPGSIVLIAHLSCPFCKHAPNGKILKRYNKQACTIVRSDKKNDYDEHWYYGWCLNCYKVKMAQEKVCLADGEIPQLHDFVCDECEAKRKQKSTPTDVKYCPGINQTTKQTCGIAVSKNGGCNHITCTACNSHWCWLCVKTYERIYEHLTAAHGNFGFEIGANADYENDYWD
;
A
#
# COMPACT_ATOMS: atom_id res chain seq x y z
N MET A 1 -20.42 -19.44 -50.19
CA MET A 1 -18.96 -19.42 -49.94
C MET A 1 -18.68 -20.32 -48.75
N LYS A 2 -17.92 -21.40 -48.94
CA LYS A 2 -17.50 -22.28 -47.85
C LYS A 2 -16.71 -21.45 -46.85
N LEU A 3 -17.17 -21.41 -45.59
CA LEU A 3 -16.40 -20.93 -44.45
C LEU A 3 -15.03 -21.61 -44.50
N ALA A 4 -14.00 -20.85 -44.85
CA ALA A 4 -12.63 -21.25 -44.61
C ALA A 4 -12.54 -21.46 -43.09
N THR A 5 -12.28 -22.69 -42.69
CA THR A 5 -11.98 -23.06 -41.31
C THR A 5 -10.95 -22.08 -40.77
N GLU A 6 -11.29 -21.36 -39.68
CA GLU A 6 -10.38 -20.47 -38.96
C GLU A 6 -9.09 -21.25 -38.64
N LYS A 7 -8.02 -21.02 -39.40
CA LYS A 7 -6.69 -21.54 -39.06
C LYS A 7 -6.22 -20.78 -37.82
N LYS A 8 -6.25 -21.45 -36.67
CA LYS A 8 -5.68 -20.93 -35.42
C LYS A 8 -4.16 -20.95 -35.51
N SER A 9 -3.51 -19.90 -35.03
CA SER A 9 -2.05 -19.88 -34.87
C SER A 9 -1.61 -20.93 -33.87
N GLU A 10 -0.55 -21.67 -34.19
CA GLU A 10 0.05 -22.69 -33.32
C GLU A 10 1.50 -22.32 -33.03
N ILE A 11 1.97 -22.67 -31.84
CA ILE A 11 3.35 -22.45 -31.40
C ILE A 11 4.00 -23.80 -31.21
N GLY A 12 5.26 -23.92 -31.61
CA GLY A 12 6.11 -25.09 -31.36
C GLY A 12 7.49 -24.65 -30.88
N VAL A 13 8.06 -25.41 -29.95
CA VAL A 13 9.41 -25.17 -29.41
C VAL A 13 10.30 -26.34 -29.81
N LEU A 14 11.35 -26.03 -30.56
CA LEU A 14 12.41 -26.97 -30.92
C LEU A 14 13.68 -26.56 -30.17
N TRP A 15 14.12 -27.39 -29.22
CA TRP A 15 15.38 -27.16 -28.52
C TRP A 15 16.51 -27.98 -29.14
N TYR A 16 17.73 -27.50 -28.96
CA TYR A 16 18.98 -28.17 -29.33
C TYR A 16 19.99 -28.06 -28.18
N ARG A 17 20.92 -29.01 -28.10
CA ARG A 17 22.01 -29.12 -27.13
C ARG A 17 23.27 -29.61 -27.83
N ASP A 18 24.36 -29.68 -27.09
CA ASP A 18 25.62 -30.24 -27.55
C ASP A 18 25.57 -31.79 -27.73
N TYR A 19 26.56 -32.31 -28.44
CA TYR A 19 26.79 -33.72 -28.83
C TYR A 19 27.66 -34.49 -27.83
N ASP A 20 27.70 -34.05 -26.58
CA ASP A 20 28.22 -34.82 -25.45
C ASP A 20 27.25 -35.94 -25.02
N GLN A 21 25.98 -35.84 -25.43
CA GLN A 21 24.93 -36.85 -25.29
C GLN A 21 24.74 -37.69 -26.57
N PRO A 22 24.09 -38.87 -26.50
CA PRO A 22 23.73 -39.64 -27.68
C PRO A 22 22.84 -38.84 -28.64
N ALA A 23 23.00 -39.04 -29.95
CA ALA A 23 22.35 -38.25 -31.01
C ALA A 23 20.81 -38.08 -30.87
N ASN A 24 20.12 -39.04 -30.25
CA ASN A 24 18.67 -38.98 -30.01
C ASN A 24 18.25 -38.06 -28.85
N LYS A 25 19.21 -37.50 -28.09
CA LYS A 25 19.01 -36.55 -26.99
C LYS A 25 19.54 -35.14 -27.30
N VAL A 26 19.95 -34.88 -28.54
CA VAL A 26 20.52 -33.60 -28.97
C VAL A 26 19.44 -32.60 -29.37
N THR A 27 18.26 -33.06 -29.81
CA THR A 27 17.15 -32.19 -30.21
C THR A 27 15.79 -32.75 -29.79
N GLY A 28 14.85 -31.89 -29.41
CA GLY A 28 13.48 -32.27 -29.08
C GLY A 28 12.46 -31.21 -29.47
N PHE A 29 11.27 -31.65 -29.90
CA PHE A 29 10.19 -30.78 -30.37
C PHE A 29 8.96 -30.95 -29.49
N SER A 30 8.33 -29.85 -29.09
CA SER A 30 7.11 -29.85 -28.27
C SER A 30 5.87 -30.39 -29.01
N GLY A 31 5.90 -30.42 -30.34
CA GLY A 31 4.70 -30.45 -31.16
C GLY A 31 4.11 -29.03 -31.32
N TYR A 32 3.36 -28.82 -32.39
CA TYR A 32 2.55 -27.61 -32.55
C TYR A 32 1.37 -27.66 -31.59
N SER A 33 1.13 -26.56 -30.88
CA SER A 33 -0.02 -26.42 -30.00
C SER A 33 -0.55 -24.99 -29.97
N ASN A 34 -1.86 -24.87 -29.86
CA ASN A 34 -2.54 -23.63 -29.51
C ASN A 34 -2.91 -23.55 -28.02
N ASP A 35 -2.57 -24.57 -27.21
CA ASP A 35 -2.73 -24.56 -25.76
C ASP A 35 -1.42 -24.14 -25.10
N MET A 36 -1.39 -22.90 -24.62
CA MET A 36 -0.21 -22.31 -23.98
C MET A 36 0.26 -23.10 -22.75
N ARG A 37 -0.63 -23.84 -22.07
CA ARG A 37 -0.25 -24.65 -20.90
C ARG A 37 0.66 -25.80 -21.30
N LYS A 38 0.38 -26.47 -22.42
CA LYS A 38 1.22 -27.56 -22.94
C LYS A 38 2.62 -27.07 -23.30
N ILE A 39 2.71 -25.89 -23.93
CA ILE A 39 3.99 -25.28 -24.28
C ILE A 39 4.75 -24.87 -23.01
N SER A 40 4.08 -24.26 -22.03
CA SER A 40 4.70 -23.87 -20.76
C SER A 40 5.17 -25.08 -19.95
N GLU A 41 4.38 -26.15 -19.90
CA GLU A 41 4.78 -27.42 -19.27
C GLU A 41 6.03 -27.99 -19.94
N PHE A 42 6.05 -28.05 -21.29
CA PHE A 42 7.22 -28.50 -22.03
C PHE A 42 8.47 -27.65 -21.71
N LEU A 43 8.35 -26.31 -21.76
CA LEU A 43 9.45 -25.40 -21.42
C LEU A 43 9.97 -25.61 -19.99
N SER A 44 9.09 -25.90 -19.04
CA SER A 44 9.49 -26.16 -17.64
C SER A 44 10.32 -27.43 -17.46
N THR A 45 10.24 -28.38 -18.41
CA THR A 45 11.08 -29.59 -18.41
C THR A 45 12.49 -29.35 -18.93
N LEU A 46 12.72 -28.25 -19.65
CA LEU A 46 14.01 -27.94 -20.25
C LEU A 46 14.98 -27.43 -19.17
N LYS A 47 16.13 -28.10 -19.06
CA LYS A 47 17.26 -27.67 -18.22
C LYS A 47 18.51 -27.53 -19.08
N PRO A 48 19.40 -26.58 -18.76
CA PRO A 48 20.74 -26.56 -19.33
C PRO A 48 21.45 -27.87 -18.94
N ASP A 49 21.94 -28.59 -19.93
CA ASP A 49 22.47 -29.94 -19.81
C ASP A 49 23.34 -30.18 -21.05
N GLY A 50 24.61 -30.49 -20.85
CA GLY A 50 25.62 -30.50 -21.93
C GLY A 50 26.95 -29.82 -21.55
N GLY A 51 27.82 -29.60 -22.54
CA GLY A 51 29.02 -28.73 -22.44
C GLY A 51 30.32 -29.33 -22.96
N GLY A 52 30.28 -30.07 -24.08
CA GLY A 52 31.44 -30.71 -24.70
C GLY A 52 32.34 -29.74 -25.47
N ASP A 53 31.80 -28.97 -26.40
CA ASP A 53 32.48 -27.94 -27.17
C ASP A 53 31.64 -26.67 -27.35
N GLU A 54 32.29 -25.58 -27.78
CA GLU A 54 31.61 -24.28 -27.92
C GLU A 54 30.55 -24.25 -29.03
N PRO A 55 30.74 -24.86 -30.22
CA PRO A 55 29.69 -24.86 -31.23
C PRO A 55 28.50 -25.73 -30.82
N GLU A 56 27.29 -25.26 -31.11
CA GLU A 56 26.04 -25.95 -30.73
C GLU A 56 25.41 -26.68 -31.92
N ALA A 57 24.49 -27.62 -31.64
CA ALA A 57 23.81 -28.44 -32.65
C ALA A 57 22.68 -27.70 -33.39
N THR A 58 22.84 -26.41 -33.68
CA THR A 58 21.81 -25.62 -34.39
C THR A 58 21.53 -26.16 -35.78
N LYS A 59 22.56 -26.64 -36.52
CA LYS A 59 22.35 -27.30 -37.82
C LYS A 59 21.48 -28.54 -37.71
N THR A 60 21.67 -29.34 -36.67
CA THR A 60 20.85 -30.54 -36.42
C THR A 60 19.39 -30.17 -36.20
N ALA A 61 19.12 -29.12 -35.41
CA ALA A 61 17.76 -28.64 -35.21
C ALA A 61 17.13 -28.12 -36.51
N LEU A 62 17.84 -27.28 -37.26
CA LEU A 62 17.35 -26.76 -38.54
C LEU A 62 17.08 -27.89 -39.54
N ASN A 63 17.99 -28.87 -39.64
CA ASN A 63 17.77 -30.03 -40.51
C ASN A 63 16.55 -30.85 -40.07
N LYS A 64 16.39 -31.09 -38.76
CA LYS A 64 15.24 -31.81 -38.21
C LYS A 64 13.92 -31.08 -38.47
N ALA A 65 13.89 -29.76 -38.40
CA ALA A 65 12.71 -28.97 -38.72
C ALA A 65 12.30 -29.10 -40.20
N LEU A 66 13.26 -29.16 -41.12
CA LEU A 66 13.00 -29.44 -42.53
C LEU A 66 12.51 -30.89 -42.73
N ASP A 67 13.20 -31.87 -42.13
CA ASP A 67 12.85 -33.30 -42.28
C ASP A 67 11.46 -33.62 -41.72
N MET A 68 11.04 -32.91 -40.68
CA MET A 68 9.70 -33.02 -40.07
C MET A 68 8.65 -32.12 -40.76
N ASN A 69 9.00 -31.39 -41.82
CA ASN A 69 8.14 -30.41 -42.51
C ASN A 69 7.49 -29.40 -41.54
N LEU A 70 8.25 -28.89 -40.58
CA LEU A 70 7.73 -27.93 -39.59
C LEU A 70 7.61 -26.51 -40.14
N VAL A 71 8.22 -26.19 -41.27
CA VAL A 71 8.33 -24.81 -41.78
C VAL A 71 7.74 -24.66 -43.18
N ASP A 72 7.02 -23.57 -43.40
CA ASP A 72 6.45 -23.17 -44.68
C ASP A 72 6.42 -21.64 -44.84
N SER A 73 5.84 -21.14 -45.94
CA SER A 73 5.72 -19.70 -46.24
C SER A 73 4.93 -18.88 -45.21
N LYS A 74 4.17 -19.52 -44.31
CA LYS A 74 3.40 -18.86 -43.23
C LYS A 74 4.02 -19.11 -41.85
N THR A 75 5.23 -19.64 -41.81
CA THR A 75 5.95 -19.95 -40.58
C THR A 75 6.97 -18.85 -40.26
N ILE A 76 7.01 -18.46 -38.99
CA ILE A 76 8.02 -17.54 -38.45
C ILE A 76 8.82 -18.27 -37.40
N VAL A 77 10.14 -18.22 -37.54
CA VAL A 77 11.08 -18.91 -36.67
C VAL A 77 11.88 -17.89 -35.89
N PHE A 78 11.91 -18.07 -34.57
CA PHE A 78 12.80 -17.32 -33.68
C PHE A 78 13.92 -18.22 -33.22
N ILE A 79 15.16 -17.82 -33.50
CA ILE A 79 16.36 -18.53 -33.07
C ILE A 79 17.04 -17.73 -31.97
N TYR A 80 17.07 -18.28 -30.76
CA TYR A 80 17.87 -17.73 -29.66
C TYR A 80 19.18 -18.53 -29.57
N THR A 81 20.31 -17.84 -29.62
CA THR A 81 21.64 -18.48 -29.65
C THR A 81 22.73 -17.58 -29.06
N ASP A 82 23.71 -18.19 -28.42
CA ASP A 82 24.95 -17.56 -27.95
C ASP A 82 26.21 -18.22 -28.55
N ALA A 83 26.06 -19.27 -29.35
CA ALA A 83 27.15 -20.07 -29.92
C ALA A 83 26.99 -20.25 -31.43
N PRO A 84 28.11 -20.37 -32.19
CA PRO A 84 28.04 -20.65 -33.61
C PRO A 84 27.60 -22.10 -33.87
N PRO A 85 27.08 -22.41 -35.06
CA PRO A 85 26.92 -23.79 -35.47
C PRO A 85 28.29 -24.46 -35.65
N HIS A 86 28.30 -25.78 -35.50
CA HIS A 86 29.42 -26.61 -35.94
C HIS A 86 29.73 -26.36 -37.43
N HIS A 87 30.93 -25.91 -37.75
CA HIS A 87 31.32 -25.61 -39.12
C HIS A 87 32.84 -25.81 -39.27
N SER A 88 33.32 -25.94 -40.51
CA SER A 88 34.76 -26.12 -40.75
C SER A 88 35.63 -24.98 -40.23
N THR A 89 35.05 -23.79 -40.11
CA THR A 89 35.72 -22.60 -39.60
C THR A 89 35.61 -22.39 -38.09
N THR A 90 34.66 -23.04 -37.42
CA THR A 90 34.41 -22.88 -35.98
C THR A 90 35.02 -24.01 -35.16
N GLY A 91 35.41 -25.11 -35.81
CA GLY A 91 36.07 -26.25 -35.15
C GLY A 91 35.08 -27.11 -34.36
N GLY A 92 35.57 -27.73 -33.28
CA GLY A 92 34.77 -28.57 -32.38
C GLY A 92 35.08 -30.07 -32.46
N SER A 93 35.21 -30.71 -31.30
CA SER A 93 35.45 -32.16 -31.20
C SER A 93 34.20 -32.98 -31.56
N SER A 94 33.02 -32.36 -31.48
CA SER A 94 31.73 -32.99 -31.74
C SER A 94 31.23 -32.84 -33.17
N ARG A 95 31.90 -32.02 -34.01
CA ARG A 95 31.55 -31.83 -35.43
C ARG A 95 31.40 -33.14 -36.21
N LYS A 96 32.31 -34.10 -35.99
CA LYS A 96 32.24 -35.42 -36.66
C LYS A 96 31.00 -36.22 -36.27
N LYS A 97 30.52 -36.07 -35.04
CA LYS A 97 29.28 -36.72 -34.57
C LYS A 97 28.06 -36.08 -35.24
N GLU A 98 28.08 -34.77 -35.41
CA GLU A 98 27.02 -34.05 -36.12
C GLU A 98 26.98 -34.42 -37.61
N GLU A 99 28.14 -34.51 -38.28
CA GLU A 99 28.27 -34.94 -39.68
C GLU A 99 27.81 -36.39 -39.92
N GLN A 100 27.84 -37.26 -38.90
CA GLN A 100 27.29 -38.61 -38.99
C GLN A 100 25.75 -38.63 -38.90
N VAL A 101 25.15 -37.63 -38.26
CA VAL A 101 23.70 -37.52 -38.05
C VAL A 101 23.04 -36.75 -39.19
N ILE A 102 23.67 -35.68 -39.65
CA ILE A 102 23.22 -34.86 -40.78
C ILE A 102 23.98 -35.35 -42.01
N LYS A 103 23.28 -35.76 -43.08
CA LYS A 103 23.89 -36.16 -44.37
C LYS A 103 24.60 -34.98 -45.05
N GLU A 104 25.75 -34.55 -44.51
CA GLU A 104 26.67 -33.53 -45.01
C GLU A 104 26.02 -32.23 -45.57
N LYS A 105 24.91 -31.75 -44.99
CA LYS A 105 24.34 -30.46 -45.39
C LYS A 105 25.19 -29.32 -44.82
N ASP A 106 25.83 -28.56 -45.70
CA ASP A 106 26.58 -27.35 -45.33
C ASP A 106 25.65 -26.21 -44.87
N TRP A 107 26.15 -25.27 -44.06
CA TRP A 107 25.36 -24.14 -43.53
C TRP A 107 24.74 -23.29 -44.65
N ILE A 108 25.49 -23.04 -45.73
CA ILE A 108 24.99 -22.27 -46.88
C ILE A 108 23.87 -23.03 -47.59
N GLN A 109 24.01 -24.36 -47.73
CA GLN A 109 22.96 -25.20 -48.32
C GLN A 109 21.70 -25.17 -47.46
N LEU A 110 21.82 -25.21 -46.13
CA LEU A 110 20.68 -25.04 -45.23
C LEU A 110 20.02 -23.67 -45.43
N CYS A 111 20.78 -22.58 -45.50
CA CYS A 111 20.22 -21.24 -45.77
C CYS A 111 19.40 -21.20 -47.06
N LYS A 112 19.92 -21.81 -48.15
CA LYS A 112 19.20 -21.93 -49.44
C LYS A 112 17.94 -22.78 -49.34
N LEU A 113 17.99 -23.90 -48.62
CA LEU A 113 16.80 -24.74 -48.39
C LEU A 113 15.72 -23.96 -47.64
N TYR A 114 16.10 -23.20 -46.62
CA TYR A 114 15.16 -22.37 -45.87
C TYR A 114 14.58 -21.22 -46.71
N GLN A 115 15.37 -20.60 -47.57
CA GLN A 115 14.87 -19.63 -48.56
C GLN A 115 13.75 -20.24 -49.44
N GLN A 116 13.90 -21.50 -49.88
CA GLN A 116 12.89 -22.19 -50.69
C GLN A 116 11.60 -22.49 -49.93
N THR A 117 11.64 -22.62 -48.60
CA THR A 117 10.42 -22.81 -47.79
C THR A 117 9.54 -21.57 -47.74
N GLY A 118 10.13 -20.38 -47.98
CA GLY A 118 9.45 -19.09 -47.86
C GLY A 118 9.21 -18.62 -46.41
N CYS A 119 9.69 -19.36 -45.40
CA CYS A 119 9.55 -18.97 -44.00
C CYS A 119 10.45 -17.76 -43.66
N ARG A 120 10.16 -17.09 -42.54
CA ARG A 120 10.95 -15.94 -42.03
C ARG A 120 11.70 -16.34 -40.76
N ILE A 121 13.02 -16.12 -40.72
CA ILE A 121 13.86 -16.49 -39.57
C ILE A 121 14.51 -15.26 -38.93
N PHE A 122 14.11 -14.96 -37.69
CA PHE A 122 14.72 -13.91 -36.89
C PHE A 122 15.67 -14.53 -35.85
N SER A 123 16.89 -14.03 -35.83
CA SER A 123 17.95 -14.57 -34.95
C SER A 123 18.29 -13.58 -33.85
N PHE A 124 18.38 -14.04 -32.61
CA PHE A 124 18.72 -13.25 -31.42
C PHE A 124 20.05 -13.73 -30.87
N ILE A 125 21.03 -12.83 -30.85
CA ILE A 125 22.44 -13.16 -30.66
C ILE A 125 23.01 -12.30 -29.54
N ASN A 126 23.80 -12.91 -28.66
CA ASN A 126 24.52 -12.16 -27.63
C ASN A 126 25.60 -11.27 -28.27
N GLN A 127 25.59 -9.96 -27.99
CA GLN A 127 26.56 -9.02 -28.57
C GLN A 127 28.03 -9.37 -28.23
N SER A 128 28.27 -10.00 -27.08
CA SER A 128 29.62 -10.44 -26.69
C SER A 128 30.21 -11.53 -27.60
N ARG A 129 29.38 -12.12 -28.48
CA ARG A 129 29.73 -13.24 -29.36
C ARG A 129 29.63 -12.83 -30.84
N PHE A 130 30.40 -11.83 -31.23
CA PHE A 130 30.38 -11.29 -32.60
C PHE A 130 30.75 -12.33 -33.67
N GLU A 131 31.62 -13.28 -33.34
CA GLU A 131 32.06 -14.37 -34.23
C GLU A 131 30.91 -15.33 -34.60
N THR A 132 29.91 -15.44 -33.73
CA THR A 132 28.67 -16.18 -33.95
C THR A 132 27.75 -15.48 -34.96
N ALA A 133 27.84 -14.15 -35.06
CA ALA A 133 26.83 -13.33 -35.72
C ALA A 133 26.71 -13.58 -37.23
N SER A 134 27.84 -13.79 -37.92
CA SER A 134 27.86 -13.92 -39.38
C SER A 134 26.98 -15.04 -39.90
N PHE A 135 26.94 -16.18 -39.21
CA PHE A 135 26.12 -17.34 -39.58
C PHE A 135 24.63 -17.02 -39.58
N TYR A 136 24.17 -16.35 -38.51
CA TYR A 136 22.78 -16.06 -38.27
C TYR A 136 22.29 -14.81 -39.01
N ILE A 137 23.16 -13.81 -39.23
CA ILE A 137 22.89 -12.70 -40.14
C ILE A 137 22.63 -13.23 -41.55
N LEU A 138 23.48 -14.16 -42.03
CA LEU A 138 23.31 -14.79 -43.34
C LEU A 138 21.98 -15.54 -43.42
N LEU A 139 21.65 -16.39 -42.43
CA LEU A 139 20.41 -17.15 -42.39
C LEU A 139 19.16 -16.24 -42.39
N SER A 140 19.18 -15.19 -41.57
CA SER A 140 18.10 -14.19 -41.53
C SER A 140 17.98 -13.45 -42.86
N ALA A 141 19.09 -13.08 -43.50
CA ALA A 141 19.07 -12.41 -44.80
C ALA A 141 18.48 -13.29 -45.92
N TYR A 142 18.86 -14.57 -45.99
CA TYR A 142 18.31 -15.54 -46.96
C TYR A 142 16.80 -15.75 -46.81
N THR A 143 16.28 -15.50 -45.61
CA THR A 143 14.85 -15.61 -45.29
C THR A 143 14.19 -14.24 -45.17
N GLN A 144 14.74 -13.20 -45.82
CA GLN A 144 14.20 -11.83 -45.87
C GLN A 144 13.84 -11.27 -44.47
N SER A 145 14.68 -11.55 -43.49
CA SER A 145 14.47 -11.25 -42.07
C SER A 145 15.73 -10.60 -41.49
N LYS A 146 15.69 -10.22 -40.21
CA LYS A 146 16.81 -9.52 -39.55
C LYS A 146 17.34 -10.31 -38.36
N ALA A 147 18.61 -10.07 -38.05
CA ALA A 147 19.24 -10.57 -36.82
C ALA A 147 19.36 -9.43 -35.79
N PHE A 148 19.30 -9.78 -34.51
CA PHE A 148 19.30 -8.83 -33.40
C PHE A 148 20.46 -9.12 -32.44
N PHE A 149 21.27 -8.11 -32.15
CA PHE A 149 22.20 -8.17 -31.03
C PHE A 149 21.52 -7.74 -29.74
N LEU A 150 21.59 -8.62 -28.74
CA LEU A 150 21.21 -8.35 -27.37
C LEU A 150 22.44 -7.82 -26.62
N ARG A 151 22.39 -6.55 -26.17
CA ARG A 151 23.47 -5.96 -25.36
C ARG A 151 23.61 -6.63 -24.00
N LEU A 152 22.47 -7.09 -23.46
CA LEU A 152 22.38 -7.84 -22.21
C LEU A 152 21.49 -9.07 -22.43
N THR A 153 22.00 -10.25 -22.09
CA THR A 153 21.25 -11.51 -22.18
C THR A 153 20.56 -11.77 -20.84
N ASN A 154 19.42 -11.12 -20.62
CA ASN A 154 18.58 -11.32 -19.45
C ASN A 154 17.10 -11.49 -19.87
N VAL A 155 16.28 -11.99 -18.94
CA VAL A 155 14.87 -12.29 -19.19
C VAL A 155 14.12 -11.06 -19.72
N GLU A 156 14.36 -9.89 -19.14
CA GLU A 156 13.74 -8.63 -19.55
C GLU A 156 14.05 -8.26 -21.01
N THR A 157 15.33 -8.27 -21.38
CA THR A 157 15.78 -7.86 -22.72
C THR A 157 15.25 -8.82 -23.78
N ILE A 158 15.33 -10.13 -23.52
CA ILE A 158 14.81 -11.16 -24.44
C ILE A 158 13.30 -10.99 -24.60
N SER A 159 12.54 -10.95 -23.50
CA SER A 159 11.08 -10.82 -23.56
C SER A 159 10.63 -9.52 -24.24
N LYS A 160 11.21 -8.37 -23.90
CA LYS A 160 10.87 -7.08 -24.51
C LYS A 160 11.19 -7.07 -26.00
N CYS A 161 12.34 -7.59 -26.40
CA CYS A 161 12.73 -7.69 -27.81
C CYS A 161 11.78 -8.59 -28.62
N THR A 162 11.42 -9.76 -28.08
CA THR A 162 10.51 -10.70 -28.75
C THR A 162 9.10 -10.11 -28.89
N ILE A 163 8.60 -9.43 -27.85
CA ILE A 163 7.28 -8.76 -27.89
C ILE A 163 7.29 -7.62 -28.91
N ASN A 164 8.31 -6.76 -28.89
CA ASN A 164 8.43 -5.67 -29.87
C ASN A 164 8.49 -6.18 -31.30
N LEU A 165 9.19 -7.30 -31.54
CA LEU A 165 9.22 -7.93 -32.86
C LEU A 165 7.81 -8.36 -33.26
N PHE A 166 7.10 -9.07 -32.39
CA PHE A 166 5.72 -9.49 -32.64
C PHE A 166 4.79 -8.30 -32.97
N LEU A 167 4.90 -7.20 -32.21
CA LEU A 167 4.08 -6.01 -32.45
C LEU A 167 4.41 -5.33 -33.77
N SER A 168 5.70 -5.19 -34.10
CA SER A 168 6.16 -4.65 -35.38
C SER A 168 5.62 -5.48 -36.55
N LEU A 169 5.66 -6.81 -36.44
CA LEU A 169 5.14 -7.73 -37.46
C LEU A 169 3.62 -7.62 -37.64
N CYS A 170 2.88 -7.33 -36.57
CA CYS A 170 1.43 -7.10 -36.58
C CYS A 170 1.01 -5.70 -37.03
N ASN A 171 1.96 -4.78 -37.31
CA ASN A 171 1.70 -3.36 -37.52
C ASN A 171 1.06 -2.66 -36.30
N ALA A 172 1.48 -3.04 -35.10
CA ALA A 172 1.07 -2.43 -33.84
C ALA A 172 2.17 -1.53 -33.27
N GLU A 173 1.78 -0.53 -32.48
CA GLU A 173 2.71 0.35 -31.78
C GLU A 173 3.54 -0.43 -30.74
N TYR A 174 4.82 -0.08 -30.63
CA TYR A 174 5.75 -0.66 -29.64
C TYR A 174 6.74 0.40 -29.16
N GLU A 175 7.30 0.21 -27.97
CA GLU A 175 8.35 1.09 -27.45
C GLU A 175 9.73 0.58 -27.86
N PRO A 176 10.54 1.37 -28.61
CA PRO A 176 11.89 0.98 -28.96
C PRO A 176 12.78 0.84 -27.72
N THR A 177 13.81 -0.01 -27.82
CA THR A 177 14.78 -0.26 -26.73
C THR A 177 16.20 -0.09 -27.22
N ASP A 178 17.01 0.64 -26.47
CA ASP A 178 18.44 0.83 -26.76
C ASP A 178 19.27 -0.43 -26.40
N LEU A 179 18.66 -1.43 -25.76
CA LEU A 179 19.32 -2.69 -25.39
C LEU A 179 19.43 -3.67 -26.56
N VAL A 180 18.82 -3.36 -27.70
CA VAL A 180 18.79 -4.21 -28.89
C VAL A 180 19.30 -3.44 -30.10
N GLN A 181 20.14 -4.07 -30.90
CA GLN A 181 20.60 -3.52 -32.17
C GLN A 181 20.18 -4.44 -33.32
N CYS A 182 19.62 -3.84 -34.37
CA CYS A 182 19.27 -4.57 -35.58
C CYS A 182 20.48 -4.68 -36.51
N LEU A 183 20.71 -5.86 -37.07
CA LEU A 183 21.80 -6.16 -37.98
C LEU A 183 21.25 -6.45 -39.37
N GLU A 184 21.77 -5.73 -40.35
CA GLU A 184 21.42 -5.90 -41.75
C GLU A 184 22.63 -6.30 -42.58
N PHE A 185 22.39 -7.14 -43.59
CA PHE A 185 23.38 -7.47 -44.59
C PHE A 185 23.31 -6.42 -45.70
N LEU A 186 24.31 -5.53 -45.78
CA LEU A 186 24.39 -4.55 -46.85
C LEU A 186 24.99 -5.16 -48.11
N ASN A 187 24.19 -5.20 -49.16
CA ASN A 187 24.67 -5.45 -50.51
C ASN A 187 24.92 -4.10 -51.18
N THR A 188 26.16 -3.60 -51.18
CA THR A 188 26.46 -2.32 -51.83
C THR A 188 26.41 -2.50 -53.35
N ALA A 189 25.25 -2.21 -53.92
CA ALA A 189 25.09 -1.87 -55.33
C ALA A 189 24.08 -0.71 -55.36
N HIS A 190 24.55 0.54 -55.45
CA HIS A 190 23.93 1.60 -56.25
C HIS A 190 24.75 2.89 -56.26
N ASP A 191 24.93 3.37 -57.50
CA ASP A 191 25.04 4.75 -57.97
C ASP A 191 26.26 5.60 -57.60
N SER A 192 27.33 5.36 -58.37
CA SER A 192 28.29 6.40 -58.72
C SER A 192 27.74 7.25 -59.87
N THR A 193 26.91 8.25 -59.56
CA THR A 193 26.72 9.39 -60.46
C THR A 193 26.91 10.71 -59.70
N HIS A 194 27.93 11.45 -60.12
CA HIS A 194 28.13 12.90 -60.05
C HIS A 194 27.55 13.67 -58.84
N GLN A 195 28.43 14.31 -58.04
CA GLN A 195 28.72 15.75 -58.21
C GLN A 195 29.76 16.27 -57.19
N ASN A 196 30.59 17.15 -57.73
CA ASN A 196 31.66 17.90 -57.09
C ASN A 196 31.18 18.85 -55.98
N SER A 197 32.02 18.96 -54.95
CA SER A 197 32.41 20.18 -54.24
C SER A 197 31.33 21.24 -53.90
N SER A 198 31.17 21.52 -52.61
CA SER A 198 31.57 22.84 -52.05
C SER A 198 31.48 22.89 -50.53
N ARG A 199 32.52 23.47 -49.93
CA ARG A 199 32.63 23.85 -48.53
C ARG A 199 31.63 24.98 -48.22
N LYS A 200 30.97 24.97 -47.05
CA LYS A 200 31.24 25.91 -45.92
C LYS A 200 30.12 25.96 -44.86
N TYR A 201 30.61 26.23 -43.64
CA TYR A 201 29.99 26.80 -42.44
C TYR A 201 29.41 25.89 -41.34
N LYS A 202 30.06 26.05 -40.17
CA LYS A 202 29.81 25.45 -38.86
C LYS A 202 28.65 26.17 -38.14
N SER A 203 27.81 25.41 -37.45
CA SER A 203 27.25 25.80 -36.14
C SER A 203 27.26 24.58 -35.21
N LYS A 204 27.59 24.84 -33.94
CA LYS A 204 27.97 23.85 -32.93
C LYS A 204 26.75 23.24 -32.24
N GLU A 205 26.52 21.96 -32.44
CA GLU A 205 25.98 21.04 -31.42
C GLU A 205 26.83 19.77 -31.48
N ARG A 206 27.19 19.21 -30.32
CA ARG A 206 28.06 18.02 -30.22
C ARG A 206 27.20 16.76 -30.45
N PRO A 207 27.39 15.99 -31.54
CA PRO A 207 26.81 14.68 -31.66
C PRO A 207 27.63 13.67 -30.85
N LEU A 208 26.95 12.68 -30.30
CA LEU A 208 27.53 11.49 -29.70
C LEU A 208 28.50 10.84 -30.69
N ARG A 209 29.63 10.34 -30.19
CA ARG A 209 30.65 9.65 -31.01
C ARG A 209 30.04 8.41 -31.68
N GLU A 210 29.66 8.53 -32.94
CA GLU A 210 29.56 7.39 -33.86
C GLU A 210 30.97 6.83 -34.08
N SER A 211 31.21 5.60 -33.62
CA SER A 211 32.39 4.84 -34.02
C SER A 211 32.15 4.26 -35.41
N SER A 212 32.32 5.09 -36.46
CA SER A 212 32.32 4.61 -37.84
C SER A 212 33.62 3.87 -38.12
N TRP A 213 33.57 2.55 -38.27
CA TRP A 213 34.67 1.79 -38.88
C TRP A 213 34.55 1.92 -40.39
N ARG A 214 35.38 2.77 -41.00
CA ARG A 214 35.44 2.94 -42.45
C ARG A 214 36.40 1.93 -43.09
N CYS A 215 35.97 1.31 -44.18
CA CYS A 215 36.82 0.72 -45.20
C CYS A 215 36.10 0.77 -46.56
N ASP A 216 36.87 1.02 -47.62
CA ASP A 216 36.42 1.11 -49.01
C ASP A 216 35.67 -0.14 -49.53
N PRO A 217 34.79 0.05 -50.56
CA PRO A 217 33.83 -0.95 -50.99
C PRO A 217 34.36 -1.85 -52.12
N CYS A 218 34.01 -3.14 -52.08
CA CYS A 218 33.99 -4.00 -53.26
C CYS A 218 32.56 -4.51 -53.49
N ASN A 219 32.06 -4.23 -54.71
CA ASN A 219 30.72 -4.60 -55.21
C ASN A 219 30.53 -6.12 -55.23
N ILE A 220 29.41 -6.59 -54.68
CA ILE A 220 28.90 -7.94 -54.92
C ILE A 220 27.45 -7.82 -55.36
N ASP A 221 27.20 -8.28 -56.59
CA ASP A 221 25.90 -8.25 -57.25
C ASP A 221 25.12 -9.55 -56.93
N LEU A 222 23.97 -9.42 -56.27
CA LEU A 222 23.08 -10.54 -55.91
C LEU A 222 22.31 -11.09 -57.12
N SER A 223 22.37 -10.46 -58.30
CA SER A 223 21.71 -10.95 -59.52
C SER A 223 22.43 -12.11 -60.22
N ALA A 224 23.68 -12.43 -59.83
CA ALA A 224 24.49 -13.47 -60.47
C ALA A 224 24.14 -14.93 -60.08
N PHE A 225 23.19 -15.15 -59.16
CA PHE A 225 22.87 -16.50 -58.65
C PHE A 225 21.93 -17.34 -59.53
N HIS A 226 21.63 -16.91 -60.77
CA HIS A 226 20.72 -17.60 -61.69
C HIS A 226 21.39 -18.42 -62.82
N ASN A 227 22.72 -18.51 -62.88
CA ASN A 227 23.40 -19.35 -63.89
C ASN A 227 24.03 -20.59 -63.28
N GLU A 228 23.54 -21.77 -63.68
CA GLU A 228 23.96 -23.10 -63.18
C GLU A 228 25.35 -23.57 -63.66
N ASN A 229 26.20 -22.70 -64.25
CA ASN A 229 27.42 -23.15 -64.93
C ASN A 229 28.72 -22.39 -64.61
N ASP A 230 28.83 -21.71 -63.46
CA ASP A 230 30.09 -21.08 -63.05
C ASP A 230 30.83 -21.83 -61.94
N ALA A 231 32.08 -22.20 -62.25
CA ALA A 231 33.05 -22.87 -61.37
C ALA A 231 33.51 -22.02 -60.16
N CYS A 232 32.88 -20.87 -59.90
CA CYS A 232 33.18 -19.97 -58.78
C CYS A 232 32.49 -20.39 -57.46
N CYS A 233 31.58 -21.36 -57.50
CA CYS A 233 30.74 -21.77 -56.37
C CYS A 233 31.47 -22.50 -55.22
N GLN A 234 32.79 -22.59 -55.23
CA GLN A 234 33.60 -23.28 -54.20
C GLN A 234 34.27 -22.34 -53.18
N ASN A 235 34.16 -21.02 -53.31
CA ASN A 235 34.86 -20.10 -52.42
C ASN A 235 34.03 -19.72 -51.17
N HIS A 236 34.44 -20.30 -50.04
CA HIS A 236 33.98 -20.09 -48.66
C HIS A 236 34.22 -18.67 -48.07
N SER A 237 34.07 -17.60 -48.87
CA SER A 237 34.54 -16.24 -48.52
C SER A 237 33.71 -15.47 -47.50
N TYR A 238 32.60 -16.02 -47.00
CA TYR A 238 31.67 -15.33 -46.08
C TYR A 238 31.71 -15.84 -44.63
N LEU A 239 32.61 -16.79 -44.34
CA LEU A 239 32.70 -17.45 -43.04
C LEU A 239 33.98 -17.01 -42.30
N PRO A 240 33.99 -16.92 -40.97
CA PRO A 240 35.14 -16.42 -40.22
C PRO A 240 36.37 -17.30 -40.50
N GLY A 241 37.56 -16.73 -40.72
CA GLY A 241 38.82 -17.51 -40.67
C GLY A 241 39.79 -17.43 -41.85
N GLN A 242 39.46 -16.79 -42.97
CA GLN A 242 40.47 -16.44 -43.98
C GLN A 242 40.24 -15.03 -44.51
N LYS A 243 41.20 -14.12 -44.27
CA LYS A 243 41.25 -12.70 -44.68
C LYS A 243 39.88 -12.16 -45.16
N SER A 244 39.01 -11.81 -44.20
CA SER A 244 37.61 -11.48 -44.46
C SER A 244 37.45 -10.31 -45.44
N PRO A 245 36.57 -10.41 -46.46
CA PRO A 245 35.96 -9.23 -47.03
C PRO A 245 35.18 -8.55 -45.92
N ARG A 246 35.44 -7.25 -45.72
CA ARG A 246 34.79 -6.43 -44.70
C ARG A 246 33.31 -6.26 -45.03
N ALA A 247 32.46 -7.14 -44.50
CA ALA A 247 31.03 -6.91 -44.46
C ALA A 247 30.76 -5.73 -43.51
N THR A 248 30.16 -4.65 -44.04
CA THR A 248 29.81 -3.47 -43.24
C THR A 248 28.52 -3.78 -42.50
N ILE A 249 28.61 -4.12 -41.22
CA ILE A 249 27.44 -4.29 -40.36
C ILE A 249 26.98 -2.90 -39.91
N ASN A 250 25.84 -2.43 -40.44
CA ASN A 250 25.19 -1.24 -39.92
C ASN A 250 24.28 -1.61 -38.73
N THR A 251 24.50 -0.95 -37.60
CA THR A 251 23.54 -0.97 -36.48
C THR A 251 22.45 0.07 -36.72
N VAL A 252 21.23 -0.40 -36.98
CA VAL A 252 20.06 0.47 -37.14
C VAL A 252 19.19 0.39 -35.89
N SER A 253 18.43 1.44 -35.60
CA SER A 253 17.31 1.39 -34.66
C SER A 253 16.40 0.20 -34.98
N PHE A 254 15.81 -0.42 -33.96
CA PHE A 254 14.85 -1.52 -34.11
C PHE A 254 13.76 -1.14 -35.12
N ASN A 255 13.81 -1.70 -36.33
CA ASN A 255 12.87 -1.41 -37.41
C ASN A 255 12.64 -2.70 -38.21
N VAL A 256 11.45 -3.26 -38.11
CA VAL A 256 11.06 -4.50 -38.81
C VAL A 256 9.75 -4.25 -39.52
N GLU A 257 9.71 -4.51 -40.83
CA GLU A 257 8.51 -4.30 -41.62
C GLU A 257 7.40 -5.29 -41.24
N PRO A 258 6.13 -4.86 -41.24
CA PRO A 258 4.99 -5.76 -41.02
C PRO A 258 4.93 -6.89 -42.06
N ILE A 259 4.41 -8.04 -41.66
CA ILE A 259 4.18 -9.18 -42.58
C ILE A 259 2.69 -9.31 -42.86
N GLU A 260 2.31 -9.37 -44.14
CA GLU A 260 0.92 -9.34 -44.60
C GLU A 260 -0.03 -10.29 -43.85
N PHE A 261 0.39 -11.54 -43.58
CA PHE A 261 -0.45 -12.51 -42.88
C PHE A 261 -0.52 -12.33 -41.35
N MET A 262 0.27 -11.42 -40.78
CA MET A 262 0.26 -11.07 -39.35
C MET A 262 -0.44 -9.75 -39.04
N ILE A 263 -0.66 -8.89 -40.03
CA ILE A 263 -1.31 -7.59 -39.83
C ILE A 263 -2.72 -7.81 -39.25
N VAL A 264 -2.93 -7.36 -38.01
CA VAL A 264 -4.18 -7.52 -37.28
C VAL A 264 -4.41 -6.33 -36.36
N ASP A 265 -5.66 -5.86 -36.29
CA ASP A 265 -6.05 -4.90 -35.26
C ASP A 265 -6.19 -5.62 -33.92
N LEU A 266 -5.17 -5.44 -33.06
CA LEU A 266 -5.12 -6.05 -31.74
C LEU A 266 -6.22 -5.54 -30.79
N ARG A 267 -6.92 -4.43 -31.12
CA ARG A 267 -8.04 -3.94 -30.31
C ARG A 267 -9.23 -4.90 -30.30
N PHE A 268 -9.36 -5.78 -31.31
CA PHE A 268 -10.38 -6.84 -31.32
C PHE A 268 -10.24 -7.82 -30.13
N MET A 269 -9.05 -7.90 -29.51
CA MET A 269 -8.82 -8.72 -28.32
C MET A 269 -9.71 -8.32 -27.14
N MET A 270 -10.09 -7.04 -27.00
CA MET A 270 -11.01 -6.60 -25.94
C MET A 270 -12.43 -7.10 -26.20
N THR A 271 -12.90 -7.04 -27.45
CA THR A 271 -14.20 -7.62 -27.84
C THR A 271 -14.22 -9.13 -27.65
N LYS A 272 -13.11 -9.82 -27.95
CA LYS A 272 -12.97 -11.25 -27.68
C LYS A 272 -12.98 -11.56 -26.18
N PHE A 273 -12.32 -10.74 -25.35
CA PHE A 273 -12.34 -10.87 -23.89
C PHE A 273 -13.76 -10.81 -23.32
N ASP A 274 -14.62 -9.96 -23.89
CA ASP A 274 -15.99 -9.83 -23.42
C ASP A 274 -16.87 -11.03 -23.81
N ASN A 275 -16.68 -11.59 -25.00
CA ASN A 275 -17.58 -12.57 -25.61
C ASN A 275 -17.12 -14.03 -25.53
N ASP A 276 -15.83 -14.32 -25.30
CA ASP A 276 -15.26 -15.68 -25.25
C ASP A 276 -14.77 -16.02 -23.82
N ASP A 277 -15.50 -16.87 -23.11
CA ASP A 277 -15.19 -17.24 -21.72
C ASP A 277 -13.91 -18.07 -21.57
N LYS A 278 -13.52 -18.84 -22.60
CA LYS A 278 -12.26 -19.58 -22.59
C LYS A 278 -11.10 -18.58 -22.68
N TYR A 279 -11.15 -17.70 -23.67
CA TYR A 279 -10.13 -16.67 -23.84
C TYR A 279 -10.05 -15.74 -22.62
N LYS A 280 -11.19 -15.35 -22.05
CA LYS A 280 -11.26 -14.59 -20.78
C LYS A 280 -10.52 -15.31 -19.66
N SER A 281 -10.75 -16.61 -19.48
CA SER A 281 -10.09 -17.42 -18.45
C SER A 281 -8.59 -17.55 -18.68
N ASP A 282 -8.17 -17.74 -19.93
CA ASP A 282 -6.74 -17.78 -20.31
C ASP A 282 -6.05 -16.44 -19.97
N VAL A 283 -6.71 -15.30 -20.23
CA VAL A 283 -6.20 -13.97 -19.87
C VAL A 283 -6.03 -13.82 -18.36
N TYR A 284 -6.99 -14.28 -17.54
CA TYR A 284 -6.86 -14.23 -16.08
C TYR A 284 -5.65 -15.03 -15.57
N GLU A 285 -5.45 -16.25 -16.08
CA GLU A 285 -4.31 -17.11 -15.70
C GLU A 285 -2.96 -16.52 -16.14
N ILE A 286 -2.90 -15.95 -17.35
CA ILE A 286 -1.67 -15.26 -17.83
C ILE A 286 -1.35 -14.09 -16.90
N PHE A 287 -2.33 -13.22 -16.60
CA PHE A 287 -2.11 -12.09 -15.69
C PHE A 287 -1.67 -12.58 -14.31
N LYS A 288 -2.28 -13.65 -13.77
CA LYS A 288 -1.87 -14.25 -12.50
C LYS A 288 -0.41 -14.68 -12.49
N SER A 289 0.07 -15.28 -13.59
CA SER A 289 1.47 -15.69 -13.72
C SER A 289 2.46 -14.50 -13.78
N LEU A 290 2.03 -13.35 -14.30
CA LEU A 290 2.85 -12.14 -14.42
C LEU A 290 2.87 -11.29 -13.15
N MET A 291 1.87 -11.41 -12.27
CA MET A 291 1.71 -10.59 -11.05
C MET A 291 2.65 -10.99 -9.90
N VAL A 292 3.89 -11.36 -10.22
CA VAL A 292 4.96 -11.73 -9.28
C VAL A 292 6.16 -10.78 -9.43
N PRO A 293 6.96 -10.54 -8.36
CA PRO A 293 8.06 -9.57 -8.41
C PRO A 293 9.03 -9.76 -9.57
N GLN A 294 9.28 -11.00 -9.99
CA GLN A 294 10.24 -11.33 -11.05
C GLN A 294 9.74 -11.00 -12.47
N HIS A 295 8.43 -10.89 -12.68
CA HIS A 295 7.83 -10.82 -14.03
C HIS A 295 6.88 -9.65 -14.24
N ILE A 296 6.51 -8.92 -13.19
CA ILE A 296 5.51 -7.85 -13.24
C ILE A 296 5.82 -6.74 -14.25
N VAL A 297 7.10 -6.50 -14.54
CA VAL A 297 7.55 -5.51 -15.54
C VAL A 297 7.08 -5.87 -16.95
N ALA A 298 6.87 -7.16 -17.24
CA ALA A 298 6.40 -7.60 -18.54
C ALA A 298 5.02 -7.05 -18.91
N LEU A 299 4.20 -6.68 -17.92
CA LEU A 299 2.93 -5.99 -18.14
C LEU A 299 3.11 -4.64 -18.85
N THR A 300 4.27 -4.01 -18.67
CA THR A 300 4.56 -2.66 -19.14
C THR A 300 5.12 -2.62 -20.55
N TYR A 301 5.49 -3.76 -21.15
CA TYR A 301 6.12 -3.79 -22.48
C TYR A 301 5.16 -3.48 -23.62
N ASN A 302 3.84 -3.45 -23.38
CA ASN A 302 2.83 -3.24 -24.40
C ASN A 302 1.57 -2.56 -23.82
N SER A 303 1.05 -1.56 -24.54
CA SER A 303 -0.19 -0.85 -24.21
C SER A 303 -1.46 -1.75 -24.24
N ILE A 304 -1.48 -2.81 -25.04
CA ILE A 304 -2.60 -3.77 -25.15
C ILE A 304 -2.83 -4.50 -23.83
N LEU A 305 -1.77 -4.82 -23.09
CA LEU A 305 -1.92 -5.39 -21.75
C LEU A 305 -2.58 -4.39 -20.81
N GLY A 306 -2.32 -3.09 -20.99
CA GLY A 306 -3.04 -2.02 -20.29
C GLY A 306 -4.53 -2.02 -20.61
N LEU A 307 -4.89 -2.15 -21.89
CA LEU A 307 -6.30 -2.24 -22.33
C LEU A 307 -7.01 -3.48 -21.76
N LEU A 308 -6.37 -4.66 -21.82
CA LEU A 308 -6.89 -5.88 -21.19
C LEU A 308 -7.03 -5.72 -19.67
N TRP A 309 -6.07 -5.08 -19.02
CA TRP A 309 -6.14 -4.76 -17.59
C TRP A 309 -7.35 -3.87 -17.26
N ARG A 310 -7.71 -2.93 -18.15
CA ARG A 310 -8.94 -2.13 -18.02
C ARG A 310 -10.19 -2.97 -18.20
N SER A 311 -10.22 -3.84 -19.21
CA SER A 311 -11.32 -4.78 -19.40
C SER A 311 -11.51 -5.67 -18.16
N ILE A 312 -10.44 -6.24 -17.59
CA ILE A 312 -10.47 -6.99 -16.33
C ILE A 312 -11.04 -6.12 -15.20
N CYS A 313 -10.50 -4.91 -15.00
CA CYS A 313 -10.93 -4.03 -13.91
C CYS A 313 -12.39 -3.56 -14.05
N SER A 314 -12.94 -3.53 -15.26
CA SER A 314 -14.36 -3.23 -15.52
C SER A 314 -15.30 -4.37 -15.08
N LYS A 315 -14.83 -5.63 -15.06
CA LYS A 315 -15.63 -6.81 -14.68
C LYS A 315 -15.74 -6.97 -13.16
N ARG A 316 -16.38 -6.01 -12.50
CA ARG A 316 -16.53 -5.96 -11.03
C ARG A 316 -17.29 -7.15 -10.42
N LYS A 317 -18.10 -7.87 -11.23
CA LYS A 317 -18.86 -9.05 -10.79
C LYS A 317 -18.06 -10.35 -10.86
N ASP A 318 -16.90 -10.36 -11.51
CA ASP A 318 -16.05 -11.55 -11.62
C ASP A 318 -15.11 -11.64 -10.41
N VAL A 319 -15.23 -12.70 -9.62
CA VAL A 319 -14.44 -12.89 -8.38
C VAL A 319 -12.93 -12.92 -8.67
N ARG A 320 -12.51 -13.39 -9.84
CA ARG A 320 -11.09 -13.47 -10.25
C ARG A 320 -10.44 -12.09 -10.38
N ARG A 321 -11.23 -11.04 -10.62
CA ARG A 321 -10.75 -9.65 -10.69
C ARG A 321 -10.18 -9.19 -9.35
N ASP A 322 -10.86 -9.50 -8.25
CA ASP A 322 -10.45 -9.05 -6.91
C ASP A 322 -9.16 -9.74 -6.45
N GLU A 323 -9.00 -11.02 -6.82
CA GLU A 323 -7.74 -11.76 -6.65
C GLU A 323 -6.58 -11.05 -7.36
N LEU A 324 -6.71 -10.76 -8.66
CA LEU A 324 -5.64 -10.08 -9.43
C LEU A 324 -5.30 -8.68 -8.89
N VAL A 325 -6.31 -7.90 -8.51
CA VAL A 325 -6.10 -6.55 -7.96
C VAL A 325 -5.43 -6.61 -6.58
N GLY A 326 -5.80 -7.59 -5.77
CA GLY A 326 -5.12 -7.90 -4.51
C GLY A 326 -3.67 -8.29 -4.72
N MET A 327 -3.39 -9.20 -5.66
CA MET A 327 -2.04 -9.65 -6.01
C MET A 327 -1.17 -8.49 -6.50
N LEU A 328 -1.66 -7.65 -7.42
CA LEU A 328 -0.93 -6.48 -7.89
C LEU A 328 -0.53 -5.56 -6.72
N SER A 329 -1.48 -5.27 -5.83
CA SER A 329 -1.25 -4.41 -4.66
C SER A 329 -0.23 -5.03 -3.71
N GLN A 330 -0.34 -6.33 -3.43
CA GLN A 330 0.58 -7.07 -2.58
C GLN A 330 2.00 -7.11 -3.17
N THR A 331 2.13 -7.39 -4.46
CA THR A 331 3.42 -7.43 -5.16
C THR A 331 4.10 -6.06 -5.13
N LEU A 332 3.38 -4.98 -5.44
CA LEU A 332 3.93 -3.61 -5.38
C LEU A 332 4.32 -3.19 -3.95
N ASN A 333 3.55 -3.59 -2.93
CA ASN A 333 3.89 -3.32 -1.53
C ASN A 333 5.13 -4.11 -1.10
N THR A 334 5.24 -5.37 -1.50
CA THR A 334 6.41 -6.22 -1.24
C THR A 334 7.67 -5.61 -1.86
N MET A 335 7.56 -5.11 -3.09
CA MET A 335 8.64 -4.43 -3.82
C MET A 335 9.03 -3.05 -3.26
N THR A 336 8.26 -2.48 -2.32
CA THR A 336 8.55 -1.17 -1.73
C THR A 336 8.97 -1.21 -0.27
N THR A 337 8.43 -2.14 0.53
CA THR A 337 8.56 -2.11 1.99
C THR A 337 9.97 -2.49 2.49
N ASN A 338 10.74 -3.31 1.75
CA ASN A 338 12.09 -3.77 2.14
C ASN A 338 13.03 -4.02 0.94
N ALA A 339 12.88 -3.27 -0.16
CA ALA A 339 13.56 -3.60 -1.40
C ALA A 339 14.71 -2.63 -1.76
N ASN A 340 15.66 -3.12 -2.56
CA ASN A 340 16.75 -2.33 -3.13
C ASN A 340 16.21 -1.22 -4.06
N ALA A 341 17.06 -0.23 -4.39
CA ALA A 341 16.68 0.90 -5.24
C ALA A 341 16.09 0.46 -6.59
N LEU A 342 16.61 -0.64 -7.16
CA LEU A 342 16.12 -1.20 -8.42
C LEU A 342 14.66 -1.67 -8.31
N SER A 343 14.32 -2.43 -7.28
CA SER A 343 12.95 -2.93 -7.06
C SER A 343 11.95 -1.79 -6.81
N LYS A 344 12.38 -0.70 -6.16
CA LYS A 344 11.54 0.49 -5.99
C LYS A 344 11.26 1.17 -7.33
N ALA A 345 12.30 1.36 -8.16
CA ALA A 345 12.15 1.91 -9.51
C ALA A 345 11.24 1.02 -10.39
N THR A 346 11.39 -0.30 -10.31
CA THR A 346 10.51 -1.26 -10.99
C THR A 346 9.04 -1.10 -10.58
N ALA A 347 8.77 -0.98 -9.28
CA ALA A 347 7.41 -0.76 -8.79
C ALA A 347 6.82 0.58 -9.29
N GLU A 348 7.66 1.60 -9.47
CA GLU A 348 7.26 2.91 -9.98
C GLU A 348 6.92 2.87 -11.48
N ILE A 349 7.69 2.13 -12.29
CA ILE A 349 7.37 1.85 -13.71
C ILE A 349 6.00 1.19 -13.83
N VAL A 350 5.72 0.16 -13.02
CA VAL A 350 4.42 -0.53 -13.05
C VAL A 350 3.28 0.38 -12.60
N ARG A 351 3.49 1.24 -11.58
CA ARG A 351 2.48 2.24 -11.18
C ARG A 351 2.19 3.21 -12.32
N SER A 352 3.23 3.73 -12.98
CA SER A 352 3.08 4.60 -14.15
C SER A 352 2.29 3.92 -15.27
N TRP A 353 2.56 2.64 -15.54
CA TRP A 353 1.80 1.86 -16.53
C TRP A 353 0.33 1.68 -16.12
N VAL A 354 0.04 1.40 -14.84
CA VAL A 354 -1.34 1.34 -14.35
C VAL A 354 -2.02 2.68 -14.55
N GLU A 355 -1.37 3.80 -14.25
CA GLU A 355 -1.90 5.15 -14.46
C GLU A 355 -2.14 5.45 -15.94
N GLU A 356 -1.22 5.05 -16.81
CA GLU A 356 -1.35 5.26 -18.25
C GLU A 356 -2.43 4.38 -18.88
N SER A 357 -2.73 3.22 -18.30
CA SER A 357 -3.87 2.40 -18.73
C SER A 357 -5.23 3.11 -18.60
N TYR A 358 -5.32 4.19 -17.80
CA TYR A 358 -6.53 5.02 -17.71
C TYR A 358 -6.59 6.15 -18.77
N ASN A 359 -5.56 6.33 -19.60
CA ASN A 359 -5.55 7.34 -20.65
C ASN A 359 -6.49 6.93 -21.80
N SER A 360 -7.64 7.59 -21.88
CA SER A 360 -8.66 7.39 -22.90
C SER A 360 -8.67 8.53 -23.94
N LYS A 361 -7.52 9.17 -24.21
CA LYS A 361 -7.42 10.32 -25.12
C LYS A 361 -8.04 10.05 -26.48
N GLU A 362 -7.78 8.89 -27.09
CA GLU A 362 -8.36 8.51 -28.39
C GLU A 362 -9.89 8.48 -28.36
N THR A 363 -10.48 7.92 -27.29
CA THR A 363 -11.93 7.86 -27.11
C THR A 363 -12.55 9.25 -26.99
N ILE A 364 -11.88 10.15 -26.28
CA ILE A 364 -12.32 11.55 -26.12
C ILE A 364 -12.27 12.26 -27.47
N LEU A 365 -11.15 12.13 -28.20
CA LEU A 365 -11.00 12.74 -29.52
C LEU A 365 -12.02 12.21 -30.53
N ALA A 366 -12.31 10.91 -30.52
CA ALA A 366 -13.36 10.32 -31.36
C ALA A 366 -14.74 10.92 -31.04
N ALA A 367 -15.10 11.02 -29.76
CA ALA A 367 -16.36 11.63 -29.34
C ALA A 367 -16.43 13.14 -29.61
N MET A 368 -15.29 13.84 -29.58
CA MET A 368 -15.20 15.24 -30.00
C MET A 368 -15.41 15.38 -31.51
N GLY A 369 -14.86 14.47 -32.33
CA GLY A 369 -15.02 14.46 -33.77
C GLY A 369 -16.46 14.30 -34.26
N GLU A 370 -17.33 13.68 -33.45
CA GLU A 370 -18.77 13.56 -33.74
C GLU A 370 -19.54 14.88 -33.56
N VAL A 371 -18.97 15.87 -32.88
CA VAL A 371 -19.61 17.16 -32.62
C VAL A 371 -19.44 18.09 -33.83
N LYS A 372 -20.56 18.48 -34.47
CA LYS A 372 -20.58 19.33 -35.67
C LYS A 372 -19.89 20.68 -35.49
N GLU A 373 -20.10 21.32 -34.35
CA GLU A 373 -19.51 22.62 -33.99
C GLU A 373 -18.65 22.48 -32.74
N GLN A 374 -17.33 22.65 -32.90
CA GLN A 374 -16.38 22.50 -31.79
C GLN A 374 -16.38 23.71 -30.84
N VAL A 375 -16.85 24.87 -31.31
CA VAL A 375 -17.02 26.09 -30.51
C VAL A 375 -18.52 26.40 -30.34
N PRO A 376 -18.97 26.95 -29.20
CA PRO A 376 -18.16 27.34 -28.03
C PRO A 376 -17.51 26.15 -27.31
N ALA A 377 -16.27 26.33 -26.84
CA ALA A 377 -15.47 25.28 -26.19
C ALA A 377 -15.10 25.68 -24.75
N LEU A 378 -15.09 24.70 -23.86
CA LEU A 378 -14.55 24.84 -22.51
C LEU A 378 -13.03 24.67 -22.54
N VAL A 379 -12.34 25.62 -21.92
CA VAL A 379 -10.90 25.57 -21.72
C VAL A 379 -10.55 25.96 -20.28
N LEU A 380 -9.45 25.44 -19.77
CA LEU A 380 -8.93 25.79 -18.47
C LEU A 380 -7.81 26.83 -18.64
N THR A 381 -7.92 27.98 -17.98
CA THR A 381 -6.91 29.07 -18.09
C THR A 381 -5.70 28.88 -17.16
N LEU A 382 -5.71 27.87 -16.29
CA LEU A 382 -4.60 27.57 -15.39
C LEU A 382 -3.57 26.65 -16.06
N ASN A 383 -2.29 26.99 -15.94
CA ASN A 383 -1.16 26.11 -16.31
C ASN A 383 -0.87 25.01 -15.26
N GLY A 384 -1.79 24.76 -14.32
CA GLY A 384 -1.62 23.78 -13.26
C GLY A 384 -2.16 22.41 -13.66
N LYS A 385 -1.28 21.46 -13.97
CA LYS A 385 -1.65 20.04 -14.11
C LYS A 385 -1.92 19.44 -12.73
N MET A 386 -3.03 18.73 -12.56
CA MET A 386 -3.32 17.94 -11.35
C MET A 386 -2.98 16.49 -11.63
N SER A 387 -2.48 15.75 -10.63
CA SER A 387 -2.23 14.32 -10.82
C SER A 387 -3.56 13.57 -11.01
N ARG A 388 -3.55 12.51 -11.83
CA ARG A 388 -4.72 11.62 -12.03
C ARG A 388 -5.20 11.06 -10.68
N THR A 389 -4.25 10.75 -9.79
CA THR A 389 -4.51 10.22 -8.44
C THR A 389 -5.26 11.21 -7.55
N GLU A 390 -4.89 12.49 -7.57
CA GLU A 390 -5.62 13.53 -6.82
C GLU A 390 -7.04 13.75 -7.35
N LEU A 391 -7.23 13.71 -8.68
CA LEU A 391 -8.56 13.82 -9.29
C LEU A 391 -9.43 12.61 -8.96
N MET A 392 -8.88 11.40 -9.02
CA MET A 392 -9.61 10.18 -8.67
C MET A 392 -9.93 10.07 -7.17
N GLU A 393 -9.21 10.78 -6.30
CA GLU A 393 -9.52 10.82 -4.87
C GLU A 393 -10.88 11.45 -4.57
N ILE A 394 -11.42 12.30 -5.46
CA ILE A 394 -12.77 12.85 -5.30
C ILE A 394 -13.82 11.74 -5.23
N THR A 395 -13.56 10.65 -5.95
CA THR A 395 -14.46 9.49 -6.05
C THR A 395 -14.47 8.65 -4.78
N ARG A 396 -13.41 8.75 -3.96
CA ARG A 396 -13.19 7.91 -2.78
C ARG A 396 -13.60 8.61 -1.49
N SER A 397 -13.06 9.80 -1.25
CA SER A 397 -13.23 10.48 0.04
C SER A 397 -14.18 11.67 -0.01
N CYS A 398 -14.29 12.36 -1.16
CA CYS A 398 -14.90 13.71 -1.22
C CYS A 398 -14.38 14.59 -0.07
N SER A 399 -13.09 14.51 0.24
CA SER A 399 -12.53 15.25 1.38
C SER A 399 -12.67 16.77 1.16
N PRO A 400 -12.76 17.59 2.23
CA PRO A 400 -12.79 19.04 2.07
C PRO A 400 -11.61 19.59 1.25
N GLN A 401 -10.43 18.98 1.36
CA GLN A 401 -9.27 19.36 0.55
C GLN A 401 -9.48 19.06 -0.93
N THR A 402 -9.93 17.84 -1.26
CA THR A 402 -10.18 17.44 -2.64
C THR A 402 -11.29 18.26 -3.28
N ILE A 403 -12.35 18.57 -2.53
CA ILE A 403 -13.44 19.46 -3.00
C ILE A 403 -12.90 20.86 -3.25
N ARG A 404 -12.08 21.43 -2.34
CA ARG A 404 -11.46 22.75 -2.56
C ARG A 404 -10.62 22.78 -3.82
N ASN A 405 -9.80 21.75 -4.04
CA ASN A 405 -8.98 21.63 -5.24
C ASN A 405 -9.85 21.65 -6.48
N VAL A 406 -10.87 20.78 -6.58
CA VAL A 406 -11.78 20.72 -7.74
C VAL A 406 -12.59 22.00 -7.92
N MET A 407 -13.07 22.63 -6.84
CA MET A 407 -13.80 23.90 -6.89
C MET A 407 -12.94 25.03 -7.43
N SER A 408 -11.65 25.07 -7.07
CA SER A 408 -10.70 26.02 -7.67
C SER A 408 -10.68 25.83 -9.19
N LEU A 409 -10.67 24.60 -9.68
CA LEU A 409 -10.63 24.29 -11.11
C LEU A 409 -11.90 24.75 -11.84
N LEU A 410 -13.07 24.45 -11.28
CA LEU A 410 -14.35 24.87 -11.85
C LEU A 410 -14.47 26.39 -12.00
N ASN A 411 -13.81 27.15 -11.11
CA ASN A 411 -13.77 28.62 -11.18
C ASN A 411 -12.84 29.17 -12.28
N HIS A 412 -11.91 28.35 -12.80
CA HIS A 412 -11.00 28.74 -13.88
C HIS A 412 -11.41 28.20 -15.26
N LEU A 413 -12.62 27.64 -15.36
CA LEU A 413 -13.22 27.29 -16.64
C LEU A 413 -13.65 28.54 -17.39
N THR A 414 -13.25 28.64 -18.64
CA THR A 414 -13.66 29.73 -19.54
C THR A 414 -14.20 29.16 -20.84
N VAL A 415 -15.02 29.95 -21.52
CA VAL A 415 -15.63 29.59 -22.80
C VAL A 415 -14.93 30.34 -23.92
N VAL A 416 -14.37 29.61 -24.89
CA VAL A 416 -13.78 30.16 -26.11
C VAL A 416 -14.78 30.01 -27.25
N THR A 417 -15.03 31.10 -27.98
CA THR A 417 -16.05 31.17 -29.04
C THR A 417 -15.48 31.11 -30.46
N TYR A 418 -14.15 31.07 -30.62
CA TYR A 418 -13.49 31.06 -31.93
C TYR A 418 -12.31 30.06 -31.97
N PHE A 419 -12.12 29.40 -33.11
CA PHE A 419 -11.16 28.30 -33.28
C PHE A 419 -9.68 28.70 -33.16
N GLY A 420 -9.33 29.95 -33.48
CA GLY A 420 -7.94 30.37 -33.65
C GLY A 420 -7.05 30.35 -32.39
N ASN A 421 -7.64 30.27 -31.19
CA ASN A 421 -6.92 30.25 -29.90
C ASN A 421 -7.28 29.03 -29.03
N LEU A 422 -7.67 27.90 -29.63
CA LEU A 422 -7.96 26.69 -28.87
C LEU A 422 -6.65 26.03 -28.37
N PRO A 423 -6.49 25.81 -27.05
CA PRO A 423 -5.38 25.02 -26.52
C PRO A 423 -5.52 23.55 -26.89
N GLU A 424 -4.43 22.77 -26.76
CA GLU A 424 -4.42 21.33 -27.08
C GLU A 424 -5.50 20.54 -26.33
N ASN A 425 -5.83 20.94 -25.09
CA ASN A 425 -6.86 20.32 -24.26
C ASN A 425 -8.08 21.24 -24.16
N TYR A 426 -9.11 20.97 -24.96
CA TYR A 426 -10.41 21.67 -24.93
C TYR A 426 -11.57 20.66 -25.01
N LEU A 427 -12.77 21.09 -24.62
CA LEU A 427 -14.00 20.30 -24.76
C LEU A 427 -15.12 21.11 -25.41
N PRO A 428 -15.75 20.64 -26.51
CA PRO A 428 -16.90 21.30 -27.11
C PRO A 428 -18.06 21.42 -26.12
N LEU A 429 -18.56 22.63 -25.90
CA LEU A 429 -19.73 22.86 -25.06
C LEU A 429 -21.00 22.31 -25.74
N ASN A 430 -21.02 22.08 -27.05
CA ASN A 430 -22.17 21.49 -27.74
C ASN A 430 -22.28 19.96 -27.62
N MET A 431 -21.34 19.31 -26.93
CA MET A 431 -21.39 17.88 -26.63
C MET A 431 -22.60 17.53 -25.73
N ASN A 432 -23.08 16.28 -25.74
CA ASN A 432 -24.13 15.85 -24.81
C ASN A 432 -23.69 15.94 -23.33
N ASP A 433 -24.63 16.12 -22.40
CA ASP A 433 -24.29 16.35 -20.97
C ASP A 433 -23.50 15.19 -20.35
N CYS A 434 -23.84 13.95 -20.73
CA CYS A 434 -23.18 12.75 -20.21
C CYS A 434 -21.69 12.75 -20.55
N ASN A 435 -21.35 12.93 -21.83
CA ASN A 435 -19.98 12.98 -22.31
C ASN A 435 -19.26 14.23 -21.77
N LEU A 436 -19.95 15.37 -21.67
CA LEU A 436 -19.36 16.60 -21.13
C LEU A 436 -18.82 16.39 -19.71
N PHE A 437 -19.65 15.88 -18.79
CA PHE A 437 -19.22 15.66 -17.40
C PHE A 437 -18.27 14.47 -17.23
N GLN A 438 -18.36 13.45 -18.10
CA GLN A 438 -17.40 12.34 -18.11
C GLN A 438 -16.02 12.76 -18.60
N PHE A 439 -15.95 13.67 -19.58
CA PHE A 439 -14.69 14.11 -20.18
C PHE A 439 -14.14 15.37 -19.55
N LEU A 440 -14.90 16.14 -18.75
CA LEU A 440 -14.40 17.31 -18.03
C LEU A 440 -13.01 17.14 -17.35
N PRO A 441 -12.69 16.01 -16.68
CA PRO A 441 -11.33 15.79 -16.14
C PRO A 441 -10.19 15.82 -17.17
N HIS A 442 -10.46 15.60 -18.45
CA HIS A 442 -9.50 15.69 -19.56
C HIS A 442 -8.79 17.05 -19.61
N LEU A 443 -9.49 18.13 -19.25
CA LEU A 443 -8.93 19.48 -19.23
C LEU A 443 -7.81 19.64 -18.17
N LEU A 444 -7.71 18.72 -17.21
CA LEU A 444 -6.80 18.78 -16.06
C LEU A 444 -5.71 17.73 -16.11
N ALA A 445 -6.11 16.50 -16.47
CA ALA A 445 -5.24 15.38 -16.68
C ALA A 445 -5.61 14.77 -18.03
N GLU A 446 -4.71 14.95 -18.99
CA GLU A 446 -4.92 14.52 -20.36
C GLU A 446 -5.29 13.03 -20.42
N GLY A 447 -6.33 12.75 -21.21
CA GLY A 447 -6.90 11.42 -21.37
C GLY A 447 -7.76 10.89 -20.22
N LEU A 448 -7.89 11.59 -19.10
CA LEU A 448 -8.68 11.10 -17.97
C LEU A 448 -10.19 11.17 -18.28
N THR A 449 -10.89 10.08 -18.00
CA THR A 449 -12.36 10.00 -18.09
C THR A 449 -12.95 9.58 -16.76
N PHE A 450 -14.13 10.10 -16.47
CA PHE A 450 -14.91 9.75 -15.29
C PHE A 450 -16.00 8.76 -15.63
N SER A 451 -16.23 7.81 -14.72
CA SER A 451 -17.45 7.01 -14.74
C SER A 451 -18.64 7.85 -14.27
N LEU A 452 -19.85 7.27 -14.35
CA LEU A 452 -21.12 7.95 -14.05
C LEU A 452 -21.10 8.72 -12.71
N ARG A 453 -20.66 8.07 -11.63
CA ARG A 453 -20.68 8.64 -10.28
C ARG A 453 -19.69 9.80 -10.11
N PRO A 454 -18.40 9.69 -10.45
CA PRO A 454 -17.46 10.81 -10.44
C PRO A 454 -17.95 12.00 -11.26
N ALA A 455 -18.47 11.76 -12.46
CA ALA A 455 -19.06 12.80 -13.31
C ALA A 455 -20.24 13.50 -12.61
N ALA A 456 -21.10 12.73 -11.93
CA ALA A 456 -22.22 13.26 -11.17
C ALA A 456 -21.78 14.04 -9.91
N ILE A 457 -20.69 13.65 -9.24
CA ILE A 457 -20.13 14.42 -8.13
C ILE A 457 -19.67 15.80 -8.61
N ILE A 458 -18.99 15.86 -9.76
CA ILE A 458 -18.60 17.15 -10.37
C ILE A 458 -19.84 17.99 -10.70
N ALA A 459 -20.85 17.40 -11.33
CA ALA A 459 -22.10 18.10 -11.64
C ALA A 459 -22.78 18.67 -10.38
N MET A 460 -22.82 17.91 -9.28
CA MET A 460 -23.32 18.41 -7.99
C MET A 460 -22.51 19.59 -7.46
N LEU A 461 -21.18 19.57 -7.59
CA LEU A 461 -20.33 20.69 -7.21
C LEU A 461 -20.58 21.93 -8.10
N CYS A 462 -20.86 21.76 -9.39
CA CYS A 462 -21.26 22.86 -10.27
C CYS A 462 -22.57 23.53 -9.80
N ILE A 463 -23.54 22.76 -9.31
CA ILE A 463 -24.80 23.32 -8.76
C ILE A 463 -24.56 24.00 -7.42
N LEU A 464 -23.85 23.36 -6.49
CA LEU A 464 -23.56 23.94 -5.17
C LEU A 464 -22.71 25.21 -5.25
N SER A 465 -21.83 25.30 -6.25
CA SER A 465 -21.01 26.50 -6.53
C SER A 465 -21.74 27.59 -7.31
N LYS A 466 -22.95 27.30 -7.84
CA LYS A 466 -23.68 28.16 -8.78
C LYS A 466 -22.82 28.56 -9.97
N ASN A 467 -22.19 27.56 -10.60
CA ASN A 467 -21.31 27.80 -11.73
C ASN A 467 -22.09 28.36 -12.93
N SER A 468 -21.74 29.57 -13.35
CA SER A 468 -22.44 30.32 -14.39
C SER A 468 -22.51 29.64 -15.75
N ILE A 469 -21.58 28.73 -16.06
CA ILE A 469 -21.48 28.05 -17.35
C ILE A 469 -22.20 26.69 -17.30
N LEU A 470 -22.02 25.93 -16.23
CA LEU A 470 -22.39 24.51 -16.16
C LEU A 470 -23.60 24.19 -15.29
N GLU A 471 -24.11 25.11 -14.46
CA GLU A 471 -25.18 24.83 -13.48
C GLU A 471 -26.44 24.20 -14.12
N LYS A 472 -26.96 24.82 -15.19
CA LYS A 472 -28.17 24.31 -15.87
C LYS A 472 -27.95 22.90 -16.45
N ARG A 473 -26.81 22.70 -17.12
CA ARG A 473 -26.45 21.41 -17.71
C ARG A 473 -26.20 20.34 -16.67
N ALA A 474 -25.62 20.71 -15.53
CA ALA A 474 -25.45 19.83 -14.39
C ALA A 474 -26.80 19.37 -13.83
N ALA A 475 -27.78 20.26 -13.73
CA ALA A 475 -29.12 19.91 -13.29
C ALA A 475 -29.81 18.94 -14.27
N ASP A 476 -29.70 19.18 -15.58
CA ASP A 476 -30.26 18.31 -16.62
C ASP A 476 -29.60 16.92 -16.58
N PHE A 477 -28.26 16.87 -16.48
CA PHE A 477 -27.50 15.63 -16.33
C PHE A 477 -27.93 14.83 -15.09
N LEU A 478 -27.95 15.47 -13.91
CA LEU A 478 -28.33 14.81 -12.65
C LEU A 478 -29.78 14.30 -12.70
N THR A 479 -30.68 15.05 -13.34
CA THR A 479 -32.07 14.63 -13.54
C THR A 479 -32.16 13.39 -14.45
N SER A 480 -31.33 13.32 -15.50
CA SER A 480 -31.31 12.18 -16.44
C SER A 480 -30.83 10.86 -15.83
N ILE A 481 -30.07 10.93 -14.73
CA ILE A 481 -29.47 9.77 -14.04
C ILE A 481 -30.17 9.43 -12.73
N LYS A 482 -31.29 10.10 -12.42
CA LYS A 482 -32.10 9.86 -11.22
C LYS A 482 -32.51 8.39 -11.11
N GLY A 483 -32.28 7.76 -9.96
CA GLY A 483 -32.53 6.33 -9.73
C GLY A 483 -31.42 5.38 -10.20
N LYS A 484 -30.38 5.89 -10.86
CA LYS A 484 -29.20 5.11 -11.29
C LYS A 484 -27.95 5.40 -10.45
N TRP A 485 -28.11 6.18 -9.37
CA TRP A 485 -27.00 6.77 -8.63
C TRP A 485 -26.40 5.82 -7.57
N ILE A 486 -27.25 4.95 -7.03
CA ILE A 486 -26.86 3.95 -6.03
C ILE A 486 -26.82 2.58 -6.70
N ASP A 487 -25.61 2.02 -6.77
CA ASP A 487 -25.42 0.59 -7.01
C ASP A 487 -24.99 -0.07 -5.70
N LEU A 488 -25.89 -0.87 -5.11
CA LEU A 488 -25.64 -1.60 -3.86
C LEU A 488 -24.89 -2.92 -4.07
N GLU A 489 -24.85 -3.44 -5.31
CA GLU A 489 -24.11 -4.64 -5.67
C GLU A 489 -22.60 -4.35 -5.79
N GLN A 490 -22.24 -3.09 -6.01
CA GLN A 490 -20.85 -2.65 -6.05
C GLN A 490 -20.34 -2.19 -4.67
N THR A 491 -19.12 -2.57 -4.33
CA THR A 491 -18.39 -2.11 -3.14
C THR A 491 -17.86 -0.68 -3.32
N GLU A 492 -18.78 0.27 -3.50
CA GLU A 492 -18.43 1.68 -3.60
C GLU A 492 -18.21 2.29 -2.22
N ASN A 493 -17.20 3.15 -2.09
CA ASN A 493 -16.98 3.92 -0.88
C ASN A 493 -18.00 5.07 -0.82
N TYR A 494 -18.94 4.98 0.12
CA TYR A 494 -19.85 6.08 0.45
C TYR A 494 -19.29 6.85 1.64
N SER A 495 -18.73 8.02 1.37
CA SER A 495 -18.15 8.87 2.40
C SER A 495 -19.21 9.76 3.07
N TYR A 496 -18.87 10.25 4.26
CA TYR A 496 -19.71 11.22 4.97
C TYR A 496 -19.88 12.53 4.18
N SER A 497 -18.78 13.05 3.61
CA SER A 497 -18.79 14.28 2.81
C SER A 497 -19.68 14.17 1.57
N LEU A 498 -19.65 13.03 0.88
CA LEU A 498 -20.54 12.77 -0.24
C LEU A 498 -22.00 12.78 0.22
N SER A 499 -22.30 12.06 1.31
CA SER A 499 -23.66 12.00 1.86
C SER A 499 -24.18 13.39 2.25
N LYS A 500 -23.31 14.27 2.74
CA LYS A 500 -23.63 15.67 3.03
C LYS A 500 -24.03 16.45 1.79
N ILE A 501 -23.29 16.30 0.68
CA ILE A 501 -23.60 16.92 -0.62
C ILE A 501 -24.95 16.41 -1.14
N CYS A 502 -25.16 15.09 -1.16
CA CYS A 502 -26.40 14.50 -1.67
C CYS A 502 -27.65 14.93 -0.88
N VAL A 503 -27.54 15.09 0.45
CA VAL A 503 -28.65 15.56 1.29
C VAL A 503 -29.03 17.02 0.99
N GLN A 504 -28.08 17.84 0.53
CA GLN A 504 -28.35 19.23 0.12
C GLN A 504 -29.09 19.31 -1.22
N LEU A 505 -28.82 18.37 -2.13
CA LEU A 505 -29.34 18.33 -3.50
C LEU A 505 -30.44 17.26 -3.68
N LYS A 506 -31.32 17.14 -2.69
CA LYS A 506 -32.32 16.06 -2.57
C LYS A 506 -33.24 15.92 -3.79
N GLU A 507 -33.51 17.00 -4.52
CA GLU A 507 -34.40 17.06 -5.68
C GLU A 507 -33.97 16.14 -6.84
N PHE A 508 -32.67 15.89 -6.97
CA PHE A 508 -32.09 15.03 -8.02
C PHE A 508 -32.11 13.53 -7.68
N PHE A 509 -32.61 13.16 -6.49
CA PHE A 509 -32.63 11.79 -6.00
C PHE A 509 -34.06 11.25 -5.86
N THR A 510 -34.24 9.94 -6.01
CA THR A 510 -35.50 9.25 -5.66
C THR A 510 -35.72 9.23 -4.14
N GLU A 511 -36.93 8.92 -3.68
CA GLU A 511 -37.21 8.84 -2.23
C GLU A 511 -36.33 7.81 -1.51
N ASP A 512 -36.05 6.68 -2.16
CA ASP A 512 -35.18 5.63 -1.64
C ASP A 512 -33.71 6.09 -1.57
N GLU A 513 -33.22 6.77 -2.62
CA GLU A 513 -31.88 7.34 -2.63
C GLU A 513 -31.71 8.43 -1.57
N GLN A 514 -32.70 9.31 -1.41
CA GLN A 514 -32.72 10.33 -0.36
C GLN A 514 -32.68 9.69 1.04
N SER A 515 -33.47 8.65 1.26
CA SER A 515 -33.49 7.89 2.53
C SER A 515 -32.12 7.29 2.83
N PHE A 516 -31.48 6.71 1.81
CA PHE A 516 -30.14 6.12 1.91
C PHE A 516 -29.08 7.16 2.29
N PHE A 517 -28.96 8.27 1.55
CA PHE A 517 -27.95 9.30 1.85
C PHE A 517 -28.21 10.00 3.18
N LYS A 518 -29.49 10.21 3.55
CA LYS A 518 -29.85 10.76 4.87
C LYS A 518 -29.41 9.86 6.01
N LYS A 519 -29.54 8.54 5.84
CA LYS A 519 -29.06 7.54 6.80
C LYS A 519 -27.55 7.59 6.96
N LEU A 520 -26.80 7.57 5.86
CA LEU A 520 -25.34 7.69 5.90
C LEU A 520 -24.88 9.03 6.49
N TYR A 521 -25.58 10.12 6.18
CA TYR A 521 -25.33 11.43 6.76
C TYR A 521 -25.49 11.44 8.29
N ILE A 522 -26.56 10.85 8.83
CA ILE A 522 -26.78 10.79 10.29
C ILE A 522 -25.72 9.92 10.96
N ILE A 523 -25.45 8.71 10.44
CA ILE A 523 -24.45 7.78 11.01
C ILE A 523 -23.05 8.42 10.97
N GLY A 524 -22.68 9.02 9.84
CA GLY A 524 -21.41 9.72 9.71
C GLY A 524 -21.31 10.93 10.62
N GLY A 525 -22.40 11.70 10.76
CA GLY A 525 -22.51 12.83 11.69
C GLY A 525 -22.26 12.42 13.15
N ILE A 526 -22.77 11.26 13.57
CA ILE A 526 -22.49 10.70 14.89
C ILE A 526 -20.99 10.34 15.02
N LYS A 527 -20.42 9.64 14.02
CA LYS A 527 -19.02 9.22 14.06
C LYS A 527 -18.04 10.41 14.10
N ILE A 528 -18.24 11.44 13.28
CA ILE A 528 -17.32 12.61 13.26
C ILE A 528 -17.39 13.44 14.54
N ASN A 529 -18.51 13.37 15.27
CA ASN A 529 -18.72 14.09 16.52
C ASN A 529 -18.38 13.22 17.75
N ALA A 530 -17.74 12.05 17.58
CA ALA A 530 -17.42 11.14 18.68
C ALA A 530 -16.64 11.81 19.82
N ALA A 531 -15.69 12.67 19.47
CA ALA A 531 -14.83 13.41 20.41
C ALA A 531 -15.40 14.77 20.82
N THR A 532 -16.49 15.22 20.19
CA THR A 532 -17.13 16.51 20.48
C THR A 532 -17.67 16.53 21.90
N ARG A 533 -17.39 17.61 22.61
CA ARG A 533 -17.80 17.82 23.99
C ARG A 533 -19.24 18.34 24.05
N ILE A 534 -20.05 17.66 24.85
CA ILE A 534 -21.43 18.01 25.16
C ILE A 534 -21.47 18.48 26.61
N THR A 535 -22.04 19.66 26.81
CA THR A 535 -22.21 20.21 28.16
C THR A 535 -23.40 19.53 28.82
N ILE A 536 -23.16 18.92 29.97
CA ILE A 536 -24.18 18.28 30.80
C ILE A 536 -24.17 18.90 32.20
N GLU A 537 -25.35 18.95 32.80
CA GLU A 537 -25.52 19.30 34.21
C GLU A 537 -25.85 18.04 35.00
N GLN A 538 -25.15 17.82 36.11
CA GLN A 538 -25.36 16.65 36.94
C GLN A 538 -25.06 16.95 38.42
N PRO A 539 -25.49 16.09 39.35
CA PRO A 539 -25.17 16.21 40.76
C PRO A 539 -23.66 16.20 41.03
N PHE A 540 -23.15 17.07 41.90
CA PHE A 540 -21.72 17.20 42.19
C PHE A 540 -21.09 15.88 42.62
N THR A 541 -19.88 15.56 42.14
CA THR A 541 -19.07 14.44 42.65
C THR A 541 -17.92 15.00 43.49
N PRO A 542 -17.88 14.74 44.80
CA PRO A 542 -16.82 15.26 45.65
C PRO A 542 -15.51 14.50 45.45
N THR A 543 -14.38 15.21 45.59
CA THR A 543 -13.03 14.63 45.61
C THR A 543 -12.53 14.58 47.05
N ALA A 544 -11.74 13.57 47.40
CA ALA A 544 -11.33 13.31 48.78
C ALA A 544 -10.61 14.49 49.45
N ASN A 545 -9.88 15.29 48.68
CA ASN A 545 -9.17 16.49 49.13
C ASN A 545 -10.05 17.74 49.27
N THR A 546 -11.31 17.70 48.84
CA THR A 546 -12.23 18.84 48.93
C THR A 546 -13.14 18.71 50.15
N ILE A 547 -13.31 19.83 50.85
CA ILE A 547 -14.18 19.96 52.01
C ILE A 547 -15.54 20.48 51.53
N ARG A 548 -16.63 19.91 52.04
CA ARG A 548 -18.02 20.18 51.59
C ARG A 548 -18.98 20.28 52.78
N HIS A 549 -20.09 21.00 52.61
CA HIS A 549 -21.14 21.08 53.62
C HIS A 549 -21.74 19.70 53.89
N ASP A 550 -21.90 19.36 55.16
CA ASP A 550 -22.34 18.03 55.60
C ASP A 550 -23.25 18.12 56.81
N THR A 551 -24.15 17.15 56.95
CA THR A 551 -25.04 17.06 58.12
C THR A 551 -24.37 16.22 59.18
N LYS A 552 -23.99 16.85 60.30
CA LYS A 552 -23.30 16.22 61.43
C LYS A 552 -24.18 16.14 62.67
N ILE A 553 -23.95 15.10 63.48
CA ILE A 553 -24.55 14.91 64.80
C ILE A 553 -23.45 14.60 65.84
N LEU A 554 -23.71 14.91 67.11
CA LEU A 554 -22.74 14.71 68.20
C LEU A 554 -22.67 13.23 68.60
N CYS A 555 -21.47 12.65 68.61
CA CYS A 555 -21.26 11.27 69.07
C CYS A 555 -21.25 11.19 70.60
N ARG A 556 -22.04 10.29 71.22
CA ARG A 556 -22.09 10.18 72.69
C ARG A 556 -20.82 9.61 73.34
N THR A 557 -20.01 8.84 72.60
CA THR A 557 -18.79 8.22 73.15
C THR A 557 -17.58 9.15 73.09
N CYS A 558 -17.29 9.74 71.91
CA CYS A 558 -16.12 10.62 71.75
C CYS A 558 -16.45 12.11 71.90
N ASN A 559 -17.73 12.47 72.03
CA ASN A 559 -18.21 13.86 72.14
C ASN A 559 -17.77 14.78 70.98
N ILE A 560 -17.56 14.21 69.79
CA ILE A 560 -17.15 14.94 68.59
C ILE A 560 -18.31 14.96 67.58
N LEU A 561 -18.52 16.10 66.89
CA LEU A 561 -19.45 16.22 65.77
C LEU A 561 -18.99 15.38 64.57
N ARG A 562 -19.78 14.39 64.18
CA ARG A 562 -19.48 13.46 63.09
C ARG A 562 -20.58 13.47 62.04
N SER A 563 -20.19 13.21 60.79
CA SER A 563 -21.15 13.05 59.69
C SER A 563 -22.18 11.98 60.04
N THR A 564 -23.45 12.25 59.74
CA THR A 564 -24.53 11.26 59.81
C THR A 564 -24.23 10.02 58.98
N THR A 565 -23.47 10.16 57.89
CA THR A 565 -23.06 9.04 57.01
C THR A 565 -22.04 8.08 57.64
N LEU A 566 -21.46 8.43 58.80
CA LEU A 566 -20.50 7.61 59.56
C LEU A 566 -21.15 6.81 60.70
N TYR A 567 -22.48 6.83 60.81
CA TYR A 567 -23.19 6.04 61.81
C TYR A 567 -23.57 4.68 61.24
N PRO A 568 -23.37 3.57 61.97
CA PRO A 568 -23.64 2.23 61.47
C PRO A 568 -25.12 1.83 61.61
N ASP A 569 -25.82 2.30 62.65
CA ASP A 569 -27.24 2.00 62.93
C ASP A 569 -27.91 3.11 63.78
N VAL A 570 -29.24 3.18 63.73
CA VAL A 570 -30.10 4.11 64.52
C VAL A 570 -30.03 3.80 66.01
N SER A 571 -29.91 2.52 66.36
CA SER A 571 -29.82 2.07 67.76
C SER A 571 -28.51 2.51 68.43
N THR A 572 -27.46 2.73 67.65
CA THR A 572 -26.15 3.17 68.13
C THR A 572 -26.07 4.69 68.18
N SER A 573 -26.03 5.27 69.38
CA SER A 573 -25.73 6.70 69.57
C SER A 573 -24.24 7.06 69.37
N CYS A 574 -23.48 6.19 68.71
CA CYS A 574 -22.03 6.24 68.60
C CYS A 574 -21.62 6.12 67.12
N CYS A 575 -20.65 6.94 66.70
CA CYS A 575 -20.13 6.87 65.33
C CYS A 575 -19.32 5.59 65.09
N ALA A 576 -19.16 5.18 63.82
CA ALA A 576 -18.44 3.97 63.45
C ALA A 576 -16.99 3.90 63.94
N LEU A 577 -16.34 5.06 64.15
CA LEU A 577 -14.97 5.14 64.68
C LEU A 577 -14.86 4.79 66.17
N CYS A 578 -15.98 4.75 66.89
CA CYS A 578 -16.05 4.43 68.32
C CYS A 578 -16.64 3.03 68.58
N LEU A 579 -16.76 2.19 67.54
CA LEU A 579 -17.19 0.80 67.72
C LEU A 579 -16.12 0.00 68.48
N PRO A 580 -16.51 -1.04 69.25
CA PRO A 580 -15.59 -1.79 70.12
C PRO A 580 -14.40 -2.45 69.41
N GLN A 581 -14.50 -2.62 68.09
CA GLN A 581 -13.47 -3.24 67.24
C GLN A 581 -12.38 -2.23 66.79
N ASN A 582 -12.56 -0.94 67.05
CA ASN A 582 -11.64 0.13 66.68
C ASN A 582 -10.87 0.65 67.91
N ASP A 583 -9.64 1.10 67.69
CA ASP A 583 -8.81 1.67 68.76
C ASP A 583 -9.40 3.00 69.27
N MET A 584 -10.03 2.95 70.45
CA MET A 584 -10.66 4.10 71.10
C MET A 584 -9.65 5.10 71.67
N GLN A 585 -8.37 4.76 71.78
CA GLN A 585 -7.35 5.65 72.35
C GLN A 585 -6.89 6.75 71.37
N ASN A 586 -7.17 6.61 70.06
CA ASN A 586 -6.75 7.56 69.02
C ASN A 586 -7.87 7.87 68.00
N VAL A 587 -8.98 8.46 68.47
CA VAL A 587 -10.08 8.87 67.57
C VAL A 587 -9.65 10.10 66.75
N PRO A 588 -9.62 10.06 65.40
CA PRO A 588 -9.12 11.15 64.58
C PRO A 588 -9.93 12.46 64.72
N GLU A 589 -9.26 13.61 64.73
CA GLU A 589 -9.87 14.94 64.74
C GLU A 589 -10.88 15.12 63.58
N PRO A 590 -12.03 15.78 63.79
CA PRO A 590 -13.00 16.07 62.74
C PRO A 590 -12.50 17.18 61.81
N CYS A 591 -13.08 17.25 60.60
CA CYS A 591 -13.04 18.48 59.81
C CYS A 591 -13.89 19.56 60.50
N SER A 592 -13.44 20.82 60.48
CA SER A 592 -13.99 21.94 61.27
C SER A 592 -15.45 22.27 60.94
N GLY A 593 -16.27 22.56 61.96
CA GLY A 593 -17.63 23.06 61.81
C GLY A 593 -18.60 22.08 61.15
N GLU A 594 -19.42 22.58 60.22
CA GLU A 594 -20.44 21.81 59.47
C GLU A 594 -19.89 21.18 58.18
N MET A 595 -18.56 21.05 58.05
CA MET A 595 -17.94 20.58 56.81
C MET A 595 -17.27 19.22 56.96
N SER A 596 -17.30 18.40 55.92
CA SER A 596 -16.64 17.08 55.87
C SER A 596 -15.93 16.85 54.54
N HIS A 597 -14.91 16.00 54.55
CA HIS A 597 -14.40 15.39 53.33
C HIS A 597 -15.39 14.31 52.87
N LEU A 598 -16.08 14.58 51.76
CA LEU A 598 -17.03 13.63 51.17
C LEU A 598 -16.38 12.86 50.02
N VAL A 599 -16.73 11.60 49.87
CA VAL A 599 -16.33 10.76 48.73
C VAL A 599 -17.49 9.93 48.22
N GLN A 600 -17.44 9.56 46.95
CA GLN A 600 -18.42 8.68 46.33
C GLN A 600 -17.94 7.22 46.39
N CYS A 601 -18.78 6.33 46.91
CA CYS A 601 -18.50 4.89 46.90
C CYS A 601 -18.50 4.35 45.46
N GLY A 602 -17.43 3.67 45.05
CA GLY A 602 -17.30 3.11 43.70
C GLY A 602 -18.26 1.95 43.37
N LYS A 603 -18.92 1.35 44.39
CA LYS A 603 -19.87 0.25 44.19
C LYS A 603 -21.33 0.72 44.18
N CYS A 604 -21.79 1.38 45.25
CA CYS A 604 -23.19 1.83 45.37
C CYS A 604 -23.44 3.28 44.92
N SER A 605 -22.41 4.01 44.51
CA SER A 605 -22.48 5.42 44.08
C SER A 605 -22.99 6.41 45.15
N CYS A 606 -23.18 5.98 46.40
CA CYS A 606 -23.59 6.83 47.51
C CYS A 606 -22.43 7.65 48.07
N LEU A 607 -22.72 8.86 48.52
CA LEU A 607 -21.81 9.77 49.18
C LEU A 607 -21.71 9.45 50.68
N TYR A 608 -20.49 9.46 51.20
CA TYR A 608 -20.22 9.31 52.62
C TYR A 608 -18.98 10.11 53.01
N ALA A 609 -18.89 10.46 54.29
CA ALA A 609 -17.76 11.20 54.82
C ALA A 609 -16.57 10.29 55.12
N ILE A 610 -15.37 10.86 54.99
CA ILE A 610 -14.12 10.30 55.47
C ILE A 610 -13.45 11.31 56.40
N VAL A 611 -12.67 10.82 57.35
CA VAL A 611 -11.98 11.69 58.32
C VAL A 611 -10.50 11.85 57.98
N GLN A 612 -9.81 10.75 57.64
CA GLN A 612 -8.39 10.76 57.28
C GLN A 612 -8.21 10.61 55.77
N TYR A 613 -8.47 11.67 55.00
CA TYR A 613 -8.40 11.60 53.53
C TYR A 613 -6.98 11.31 53.00
N ASP A 614 -5.93 11.75 53.71
CA ASP A 614 -4.53 11.50 53.35
C ASP A 614 -4.15 10.00 53.38
N LYS A 615 -4.95 9.17 54.08
CA LYS A 615 -4.73 7.72 54.13
C LYS A 615 -5.55 6.95 53.08
N LEU A 616 -6.25 7.63 52.18
CA LEU A 616 -7.07 7.01 51.15
C LEU A 616 -6.22 6.65 49.91
N TYR A 617 -5.58 5.48 49.94
CA TYR A 617 -4.76 4.97 48.82
C TYR A 617 -5.51 4.06 47.84
N ALA A 618 -6.79 3.77 48.11
CA ALA A 618 -7.62 2.88 47.31
C ALA A 618 -8.93 3.55 46.88
N SER A 619 -9.62 2.97 45.89
CA SER A 619 -10.94 3.45 45.45
C SER A 619 -11.92 3.51 46.63
N PRO A 620 -12.61 4.64 46.88
CA PRO A 620 -13.51 4.77 48.02
C PRO A 620 -14.62 3.71 47.97
N LYS A 621 -14.82 3.02 49.09
CA LYS A 621 -15.91 2.05 49.31
C LYS A 621 -16.51 2.33 50.68
N CYS A 622 -17.82 2.55 50.74
CA CYS A 622 -18.53 2.76 52.00
C CYS A 622 -18.50 1.51 52.89
N TYR A 623 -18.81 1.68 54.17
CA TYR A 623 -18.83 0.63 55.18
C TYR A 623 -19.67 -0.59 54.74
N TYR A 624 -20.93 -0.39 54.35
CA TYR A 624 -21.83 -1.46 53.91
C TYR A 624 -21.32 -2.25 52.70
N CYS A 625 -20.68 -1.56 51.75
CA CYS A 625 -20.09 -2.19 50.57
C CYS A 625 -18.77 -2.94 50.88
N ARG A 626 -18.12 -2.66 52.02
CA ARG A 626 -16.85 -3.25 52.44
C ARG A 626 -17.06 -4.53 53.25
N ASP A 627 -17.91 -4.49 54.28
CA ASP A 627 -18.01 -5.59 55.25
C ASP A 627 -18.96 -6.72 54.86
N LEU A 628 -19.99 -6.47 54.03
CA LEU A 628 -21.13 -7.41 53.99
C LEU A 628 -21.68 -7.75 52.61
N GLY A 629 -21.30 -7.05 51.54
CA GLY A 629 -21.96 -7.21 50.24
C GLY A 629 -23.47 -6.92 50.24
N ARG A 630 -24.00 -6.37 51.35
CA ARG A 630 -25.42 -6.04 51.56
C ARG A 630 -25.82 -4.76 50.83
N GLU A 631 -27.13 -4.58 50.62
CA GLU A 631 -27.69 -3.32 50.10
C GLU A 631 -27.34 -2.17 51.05
N THR A 632 -26.79 -1.10 50.50
CA THR A 632 -26.43 0.11 51.27
C THR A 632 -27.69 0.94 51.50
N PRO A 633 -28.08 1.24 52.75
CA PRO A 633 -29.16 2.20 52.99
C PRO A 633 -28.74 3.60 52.56
N TYR A 634 -29.63 4.31 51.88
CA TYR A 634 -29.33 5.65 51.38
C TYR A 634 -30.56 6.56 51.39
N ARG A 635 -30.33 7.88 51.50
CA ARG A 635 -31.34 8.91 51.22
C ARG A 635 -30.97 9.67 49.96
N CYS A 636 -31.97 9.99 49.13
CA CYS A 636 -31.79 10.75 47.90
C CYS A 636 -32.17 12.22 48.15
N CYS A 637 -31.26 13.15 47.85
CA CYS A 637 -31.57 14.57 47.94
C CYS A 637 -32.62 14.97 46.89
N THR A 638 -33.68 15.66 47.28
CA THR A 638 -34.72 16.14 46.35
C THR A 638 -34.24 17.30 45.47
N GLY A 639 -33.28 18.11 45.95
CA GLY A 639 -32.68 19.21 45.18
C GLY A 639 -31.67 18.73 44.13
N CYS A 640 -30.61 18.00 44.55
CA CYS A 640 -29.54 17.56 43.65
C CYS A 640 -29.57 16.08 43.29
N GLN A 641 -30.48 15.24 43.81
CA GLN A 641 -30.57 13.80 43.49
C GLN A 641 -29.34 12.94 43.83
N ASN A 642 -28.34 13.47 44.54
CA ASN A 642 -27.26 12.66 45.10
C ASN A 642 -27.80 11.72 46.19
N LYS A 643 -27.29 10.48 46.19
CA LYS A 643 -27.56 9.48 47.24
C LYS A 643 -26.53 9.62 48.35
N TYR A 644 -26.96 9.73 49.60
CA TYR A 644 -26.10 9.77 50.77
C TYR A 644 -26.29 8.50 51.58
N VAL A 645 -25.19 7.89 52.03
CA VAL A 645 -25.23 6.72 52.92
C VAL A 645 -25.99 7.11 54.18
N HIS A 646 -26.94 6.26 54.58
CA HIS A 646 -27.78 6.50 55.73
C HIS A 646 -27.64 5.34 56.72
N TYR A 647 -27.70 5.66 58.02
CA TYR A 647 -27.53 4.68 59.10
C TYR A 647 -28.83 3.90 59.40
N ASP A 648 -29.98 4.46 59.03
CA ASP A 648 -31.27 3.78 59.14
C ASP A 648 -31.47 2.77 57.99
N SER A 649 -31.53 1.50 58.36
CA SER A 649 -31.75 0.38 57.44
C SER A 649 -33.16 0.35 56.83
N THR A 650 -34.16 0.98 57.48
CA THR A 650 -35.53 1.10 56.97
C THR A 650 -35.67 2.16 55.87
N ALA A 651 -34.69 3.06 55.72
CA ALA A 651 -34.69 4.13 54.73
C ALA A 651 -34.46 3.66 53.27
N THR A 652 -34.51 2.35 53.00
CA THR A 652 -34.11 1.76 51.71
C THR A 652 -35.12 1.91 50.58
N LYS A 653 -36.31 2.49 50.80
CA LYS A 653 -37.25 2.76 49.70
C LYS A 653 -37.86 4.14 49.83
N SER A 654 -37.91 4.82 48.70
CA SER A 654 -38.66 6.03 48.40
C SER A 654 -40.15 5.86 48.74
N GLY A 655 -40.50 5.94 50.01
CA GLY A 655 -41.85 5.68 50.47
C GLY A 655 -42.02 6.06 51.93
N GLU A 656 -41.85 7.36 52.21
CA GLU A 656 -42.59 8.12 53.25
C GLU A 656 -42.19 9.60 53.09
N GLU A 657 -43.15 10.50 53.26
CA GLU A 657 -43.20 11.93 52.86
C GLU A 657 -42.15 12.85 53.50
N TYR A 658 -40.85 12.55 53.38
CA TYR A 658 -39.79 13.43 53.83
C TYR A 658 -38.96 13.93 52.65
N THR A 659 -39.15 15.20 52.29
CA THR A 659 -38.31 15.94 51.34
C THR A 659 -36.91 16.12 51.94
N PHE A 660 -36.04 15.13 51.79
CA PHE A 660 -34.64 15.26 52.20
C PHE A 660 -33.92 16.25 51.27
N LEU A 661 -33.30 17.27 51.86
CA LEU A 661 -32.43 18.22 51.18
C LEU A 661 -31.04 18.11 51.83
N CYS A 662 -29.99 17.85 51.03
CA CYS A 662 -28.64 17.75 51.57
C CYS A 662 -28.09 19.13 51.97
N ALA A 663 -27.11 19.16 52.85
CA ALA A 663 -26.52 20.40 53.36
C ALA A 663 -26.08 21.38 52.24
N GLU A 664 -25.48 20.88 51.16
CA GLU A 664 -25.10 21.70 49.98
C GLU A 664 -26.30 22.38 49.28
N CYS A 665 -27.44 21.69 49.21
CA CYS A 665 -28.67 22.22 48.62
C CYS A 665 -29.44 23.13 49.58
N GLN A 666 -29.19 23.02 50.89
CA GLN A 666 -29.76 23.91 51.90
C GLN A 666 -29.01 25.25 51.95
N HIS A 667 -27.69 25.24 51.76
CA HIS A 667 -26.83 26.42 51.87
C HIS A 667 -26.73 27.25 50.59
N SER A 668 -26.91 26.61 49.43
CA SER A 668 -26.94 27.29 48.13
C SER A 668 -28.27 27.01 47.46
N GLU A 669 -28.81 27.93 46.64
CA GLU A 669 -30.00 27.70 45.78
C GLU A 669 -29.73 26.60 44.73
N ASN A 670 -29.35 25.39 45.15
CA ASN A 670 -28.85 24.25 44.37
C ASN A 670 -27.60 24.49 43.50
N LYS A 671 -27.09 25.71 43.37
CA LYS A 671 -25.97 26.07 42.47
C LYS A 671 -24.66 25.35 42.80
N GLN A 672 -24.34 25.09 44.06
CA GLN A 672 -23.09 24.38 44.43
C GLN A 672 -23.24 22.85 44.39
N ALA A 673 -24.48 22.36 44.41
CA ALA A 673 -24.81 20.94 44.39
C ALA A 673 -24.97 20.39 42.95
N ILE A 674 -25.12 21.26 41.96
CA ILE A 674 -25.13 20.92 40.54
C ILE A 674 -23.78 21.32 39.94
N SER A 675 -23.17 20.42 39.18
CA SER A 675 -21.93 20.67 38.47
C SER A 675 -22.15 20.57 36.96
N THR A 676 -21.70 21.60 36.24
CA THR A 676 -21.61 21.59 34.79
C THR A 676 -20.32 20.86 34.39
N ARG A 677 -20.43 19.93 33.43
CA ARG A 677 -19.29 19.16 32.92
C ARG A 677 -19.39 19.00 31.41
N GLU A 678 -18.23 18.94 30.78
CA GLU A 678 -18.10 18.57 29.38
C GLU A 678 -17.82 17.07 29.26
N VAL A 679 -18.63 16.36 28.48
CA VAL A 679 -18.48 14.92 28.23
C VAL A 679 -18.44 14.67 26.73
N SER A 680 -17.57 13.77 26.27
CA SER A 680 -17.53 13.40 24.85
C SER A 680 -18.85 12.73 24.43
N MET A 681 -19.31 13.05 23.22
CA MET A 681 -20.54 12.49 22.67
C MET A 681 -20.50 10.95 22.62
N SER A 682 -19.35 10.36 22.31
CA SER A 682 -19.17 8.91 22.28
C SER A 682 -19.41 8.25 23.65
N THR A 683 -18.86 8.80 24.72
CA THR A 683 -19.09 8.28 26.08
C THR A 683 -20.55 8.44 26.48
N LEU A 684 -21.16 9.60 26.22
CA LEU A 684 -22.56 9.86 26.53
C LEU A 684 -23.51 8.91 25.78
N ILE A 685 -23.27 8.68 24.49
CA ILE A 685 -24.04 7.75 23.65
C ILE A 685 -23.84 6.31 24.12
N ASN A 686 -22.60 5.89 24.42
CA ASN A 686 -22.32 4.53 24.86
C ASN A 686 -22.94 4.18 26.23
N GLU A 687 -23.04 5.14 27.15
CA GLU A 687 -23.71 4.94 28.45
C GLU A 687 -25.25 4.93 28.33
N ASN A 688 -25.83 5.54 27.28
CA ASN A 688 -27.29 5.70 27.14
C ASN A 688 -27.81 5.27 25.75
N LYS A 689 -27.21 4.23 25.14
CA LYS A 689 -27.43 3.83 23.73
C LYS A 689 -28.90 3.74 23.35
N VAL A 690 -29.68 2.98 24.12
CA VAL A 690 -31.10 2.68 23.81
C VAL A 690 -31.93 3.97 23.70
N ILE A 691 -31.78 4.87 24.68
CA ILE A 691 -32.55 6.11 24.74
C ILE A 691 -32.11 7.08 23.66
N LEU A 692 -30.80 7.27 23.50
CA LEU A 692 -30.25 8.23 22.54
C LEU A 692 -30.47 7.78 21.09
N PHE A 693 -30.33 6.49 20.78
CA PHE A 693 -30.64 5.98 19.44
C PHE A 693 -32.12 6.10 19.11
N LYS A 694 -33.02 5.78 20.04
CA LYS A 694 -34.45 6.02 19.87
C LYS A 694 -34.74 7.50 19.61
N TYR A 695 -34.10 8.41 20.36
CA TYR A 695 -34.25 9.87 20.16
C TYR A 695 -33.71 10.36 18.81
N LEU A 696 -32.62 9.76 18.33
CA LEU A 696 -32.02 10.06 17.03
C LEU A 696 -32.76 9.39 15.85
N ASN A 697 -33.86 8.68 16.11
CA ASN A 697 -34.61 7.85 15.16
C ASN A 697 -33.74 6.76 14.52
N ILE A 698 -32.89 6.14 15.32
CA ILE A 698 -31.96 5.09 14.91
C ILE A 698 -32.35 3.80 15.61
N ASN A 699 -32.45 2.72 14.84
CA ASN A 699 -32.56 1.37 15.33
C ASN A 699 -31.28 0.61 14.97
N VAL A 700 -30.71 -0.16 15.89
CA VAL A 700 -29.51 -0.96 15.64
C VAL A 700 -29.90 -2.43 15.77
N LYS A 701 -29.60 -3.24 14.74
CA LYS A 701 -30.03 -4.67 14.70
C LYS A 701 -29.38 -5.55 15.78
N LYS A 702 -28.29 -5.09 16.40
CA LYS A 702 -27.58 -5.74 17.52
C LYS A 702 -27.15 -4.68 18.53
N ASP A 703 -27.51 -4.84 19.80
CA ASP A 703 -27.26 -3.85 20.85
C ASP A 703 -25.76 -3.67 21.19
N ASP A 704 -24.91 -4.64 20.86
CA ASP A 704 -23.48 -4.64 21.18
C ASP A 704 -22.60 -3.86 20.19
N ILE A 705 -23.17 -3.32 19.10
CA ILE A 705 -22.36 -2.60 18.10
C ILE A 705 -21.87 -1.28 18.70
N ASP A 706 -20.55 -1.11 18.76
CA ASP A 706 -19.93 0.20 18.99
C ASP A 706 -19.79 0.94 17.66
N ILE A 707 -20.70 1.88 17.42
CA ILE A 707 -20.72 2.72 16.20
C ILE A 707 -19.42 3.54 16.06
N PHE A 708 -18.72 3.81 17.16
CA PHE A 708 -17.49 4.60 17.18
C PHE A 708 -16.23 3.77 16.92
N SER A 709 -16.31 2.45 16.93
CA SER A 709 -15.16 1.58 16.64
C SER A 709 -14.64 1.78 15.20
N ARG A 710 -13.32 1.59 15.05
CA ARG A 710 -12.60 1.67 13.76
C ARG A 710 -12.92 0.49 12.84
N GLU A 711 -13.41 -0.62 13.39
CA GLU A 711 -13.77 -1.82 12.64
C GLU A 711 -14.97 -1.60 11.70
N TRP A 712 -15.85 -0.66 12.08
CA TRP A 712 -17.11 -0.38 11.41
C TRP A 712 -16.99 0.84 10.49
N SER A 713 -16.76 0.60 9.20
CA SER A 713 -16.88 1.63 8.19
C SER A 713 -18.32 2.10 8.04
N LEU A 714 -18.51 3.32 7.53
CA LEU A 714 -19.83 3.91 7.26
C LEU A 714 -20.68 2.97 6.39
N PHE A 715 -20.03 2.36 5.41
CA PHE A 715 -20.64 1.39 4.50
C PHE A 715 -21.12 0.13 5.24
N LYS A 716 -20.27 -0.48 6.09
CA LYS A 716 -20.65 -1.69 6.86
C LYS A 716 -21.80 -1.43 7.84
N LEU A 717 -21.89 -0.20 8.38
CA LEU A 717 -22.97 0.17 9.30
C LEU A 717 -24.33 0.33 8.60
N ARG A 718 -24.36 0.49 7.27
CA ARG A 718 -25.61 0.67 6.53
C ARG A 718 -26.58 -0.50 6.75
N ASP A 719 -26.10 -1.74 6.81
CA ASP A 719 -26.97 -2.92 6.88
C ASP A 719 -27.37 -3.25 8.33
N ARG A 720 -26.68 -2.64 9.29
CA ARG A 720 -26.82 -2.88 10.74
C ARG A 720 -27.63 -1.81 11.46
N VAL A 721 -27.73 -0.64 10.86
CA VAL A 721 -28.48 0.51 11.39
C VAL A 721 -29.70 0.75 10.51
N GLU A 722 -30.84 1.10 11.07
CA GLU A 722 -32.06 1.48 10.35
C GLU A 722 -32.60 2.80 10.88
N LEU A 723 -33.17 3.63 9.99
CA LEU A 723 -33.84 4.86 10.42
C LEU A 723 -35.31 4.58 10.69
N LEU A 724 -35.78 4.96 11.88
CA LEU A 724 -37.19 4.85 12.25
C LEU A 724 -38.00 5.91 11.49
N ARG A 725 -39.10 5.50 10.83
CA ARG A 725 -40.02 6.42 10.14
C ARG A 725 -40.60 7.44 11.13
N THR A 726 -40.56 8.72 10.75
CA THR A 726 -40.90 9.91 11.57
C THR A 726 -42.35 10.00 12.07
N LYS A 727 -43.24 9.05 11.76
CA LYS A 727 -44.66 9.11 12.14
C LYS A 727 -44.93 9.01 13.65
N ASN A 728 -43.92 8.70 14.48
CA ASN A 728 -44.07 8.49 15.93
C ASN A 728 -43.21 9.41 16.82
N VAL A 729 -42.78 10.58 16.33
CA VAL A 729 -42.05 11.53 17.20
C VAL A 729 -42.98 12.18 18.23
N ASN A 730 -44.28 12.30 17.92
CA ASN A 730 -45.27 12.87 18.84
C ASN A 730 -45.79 11.88 19.89
N SER A 731 -45.70 10.56 19.68
CA SER A 731 -46.09 9.55 20.67
C SER A 731 -45.03 9.33 21.76
N ILE A 732 -43.77 9.72 21.51
CA ILE A 732 -42.72 9.76 22.54
C ILE A 732 -42.86 11.01 23.43
N ARG A 733 -43.36 12.13 22.88
CA ARG A 733 -43.65 13.34 23.65
C ARG A 733 -44.84 13.22 24.60
N GLN A 734 -45.70 12.20 24.43
CA GLN A 734 -46.87 11.96 25.29
C GLN A 734 -46.64 10.87 26.35
N SER A 735 -45.46 10.22 26.34
CA SER A 735 -45.02 9.26 27.36
C SER A 735 -43.81 9.81 28.14
N THR A 736 -43.83 11.10 28.46
CA THR A 736 -42.74 11.90 29.04
C THR A 736 -42.42 11.65 30.51
N SER A 737 -42.90 10.56 31.11
CA SER A 737 -42.74 10.35 32.56
C SER A 737 -41.49 9.55 32.97
N SER A 738 -40.65 9.08 32.03
CA SER A 738 -39.53 8.18 32.40
C SER A 738 -38.34 8.13 31.42
N VAL A 739 -38.01 9.22 30.71
CA VAL A 739 -36.74 9.29 29.98
C VAL A 739 -35.66 9.82 30.92
N VAL A 740 -34.67 8.98 31.23
CA VAL A 740 -33.59 9.29 32.16
C VAL A 740 -32.25 9.04 31.48
N LEU A 741 -31.39 10.06 31.38
CA LEU A 741 -30.00 9.88 30.96
C LEU A 741 -29.10 9.87 32.19
N THR A 742 -28.07 9.04 32.15
CA THR A 742 -27.06 8.94 33.20
C THR A 742 -25.65 9.14 32.67
N TYR A 743 -24.78 9.67 33.53
CA TYR A 743 -23.33 9.67 33.30
C TYR A 743 -22.63 9.25 34.59
N LYS A 744 -21.78 8.22 34.54
CA LYS A 744 -21.12 7.65 35.73
C LYS A 744 -22.12 7.35 36.87
N ASN A 745 -23.26 6.75 36.53
CA ASN A 745 -24.37 6.41 37.44
C ASN A 745 -25.07 7.62 38.11
N LYS A 746 -24.92 8.83 37.57
CA LYS A 746 -25.63 10.03 38.02
C LYS A 746 -26.60 10.52 36.99
N LEU A 747 -27.73 11.07 37.44
CA LEU A 747 -28.78 11.60 36.59
C LEU A 747 -28.32 12.89 35.92
N ILE A 748 -28.61 13.03 34.62
CA ILE A 748 -28.32 14.24 33.85
C ILE A 748 -29.56 15.14 33.87
N PHE A 749 -29.37 16.41 34.19
CA PHE A 749 -30.40 17.43 34.15
C PHE A 749 -30.47 18.12 32.78
N GLN A 750 -31.54 18.89 32.56
CA GLN A 750 -31.77 19.64 31.32
C GLN A 750 -31.64 18.78 30.05
N LEU A 751 -32.35 17.64 30.03
CA LEU A 751 -32.26 16.67 28.93
C LEU A 751 -32.53 17.29 27.56
N ASP A 752 -33.46 18.26 27.45
CA ASP A 752 -33.75 18.96 26.20
C ASP A 752 -32.53 19.71 25.65
N THR A 753 -31.75 20.36 26.52
CA THR A 753 -30.51 21.06 26.15
C THR A 753 -29.47 20.07 25.63
N VAL A 754 -29.33 18.92 26.28
CA VAL A 754 -28.40 17.85 25.88
C VAL A 754 -28.80 17.27 24.51
N PHE A 755 -30.07 16.93 24.34
CA PHE A 755 -30.60 16.42 23.08
C PHE A 755 -30.46 17.44 21.94
N HIS A 756 -30.71 18.71 22.22
CA HIS A 756 -30.55 19.78 21.23
C HIS A 756 -29.09 19.93 20.79
N GLN A 757 -28.13 19.92 21.72
CA GLN A 757 -26.69 19.96 21.42
C GLN A 757 -26.30 18.80 20.49
N ILE A 758 -26.66 17.56 20.84
CA ILE A 758 -26.34 16.37 20.02
C ILE A 758 -26.92 16.50 18.62
N ARG A 759 -28.20 16.88 18.51
CA ARG A 759 -28.90 17.00 17.22
C ARG A 759 -28.34 18.14 16.37
N SER A 760 -27.96 19.26 16.99
CA SER A 760 -27.36 20.41 16.32
C SER A 760 -26.02 20.02 15.70
N TRP A 761 -25.14 19.33 16.45
CA TRP A 761 -23.85 18.86 15.95
C TRP A 761 -24.01 17.89 14.77
N ILE A 762 -24.83 16.85 14.90
CA ILE A 762 -25.08 15.88 13.82
C ILE A 762 -25.63 16.56 12.56
N ARG A 763 -26.53 17.54 12.72
CA ARG A 763 -27.16 18.26 11.58
C ARG A 763 -26.26 19.29 10.94
N SER A 764 -25.41 19.96 11.71
CA SER A 764 -24.47 20.98 11.20
C SER A 764 -23.50 20.39 10.17
N GLY A 765 -23.23 19.09 10.31
CA GLY A 765 -22.20 18.37 9.58
C GLY A 765 -20.81 18.98 9.70
N LYS A 766 -20.55 19.53 10.88
CA LYS A 766 -19.27 19.99 11.38
C LYS A 766 -18.92 19.14 12.62
N SER A 767 -17.65 19.13 12.96
CA SER A 767 -17.14 18.65 14.24
C SER A 767 -16.60 19.83 15.05
N GLU A 768 -16.39 19.62 16.33
CA GLU A 768 -15.74 20.60 17.20
C GLU A 768 -14.30 20.85 16.72
N MET A 769 -13.96 22.11 16.50
CA MET A 769 -12.62 22.56 16.12
C MET A 769 -11.88 23.07 17.35
N VAL A 770 -10.61 22.71 17.48
CA VAL A 770 -9.76 23.03 18.63
C VAL A 770 -8.38 23.41 18.11
N THR A 771 -7.79 24.43 18.68
CA THR A 771 -6.47 24.92 18.28
C THR A 771 -5.36 24.00 18.78
N CYS A 772 -4.50 23.53 17.87
CA CYS A 772 -3.32 22.74 18.19
C CYS A 772 -2.26 23.61 18.89
N TYR A 773 -1.68 23.16 20.01
CA TYR A 773 -0.68 23.98 20.72
C TYR A 773 0.70 24.02 20.04
N ILE A 774 0.94 23.19 19.01
CA ILE A 774 2.21 23.16 18.27
C ILE A 774 2.12 24.02 17.01
N CYS A 775 1.17 23.70 16.10
CA CYS A 775 1.03 24.44 14.84
C CYS A 775 0.09 25.65 14.92
N CYS A 776 -0.64 25.82 16.02
CA CYS A 776 -1.65 26.88 16.19
C CYS A 776 -2.81 26.86 15.16
N ASP A 777 -2.95 25.77 14.39
CA ASP A 777 -4.08 25.57 13.49
C ASP A 777 -5.28 24.98 14.23
N ASP A 778 -6.47 25.38 13.80
CA ASP A 778 -7.72 24.76 14.23
C ASP A 778 -7.89 23.41 13.55
N VAL A 779 -7.93 22.35 14.36
CA VAL A 779 -8.11 20.98 13.91
C VAL A 779 -9.34 20.34 14.55
N PRO A 780 -9.98 19.37 13.89
CA PRO A 780 -11.04 18.56 14.50
C PRO A 780 -10.59 17.91 15.82
N ARG A 781 -11.45 17.92 16.85
CA ARG A 781 -11.09 17.39 18.20
C ARG A 781 -10.71 15.91 18.20
N ASP A 782 -11.21 15.10 17.27
CA ASP A 782 -10.83 13.69 17.12
C ASP A 782 -9.36 13.49 16.71
N LYS A 783 -8.74 14.52 16.12
CA LYS A 783 -7.32 14.54 15.76
C LYS A 783 -6.42 15.10 16.88
N MET A 784 -6.99 15.67 17.94
CA MET A 784 -6.26 16.18 19.09
C MET A 784 -5.95 15.07 20.08
N ASN A 785 -4.73 15.08 20.62
CA ASN A 785 -4.30 14.09 21.62
C ASN A 785 -3.47 14.77 22.70
N ASP A 786 -3.43 14.15 23.88
CA ASP A 786 -2.49 14.51 24.93
C ASP A 786 -1.06 14.39 24.42
N THR A 787 -0.25 15.42 24.65
CA THR A 787 1.13 15.47 24.17
C THR A 787 2.03 14.41 24.82
N CYS A 788 1.78 14.06 26.08
CA CYS A 788 2.61 13.12 26.84
C CYS A 788 1.86 12.24 27.85
N GLY A 789 0.60 12.53 28.19
CA GLY A 789 -0.23 11.71 29.08
C GLY A 789 0.18 11.72 30.55
N ASN A 790 1.04 12.67 30.94
CA ASN A 790 1.34 12.94 32.34
C ASN A 790 0.19 13.71 32.98
N LYS A 791 -0.21 13.34 34.21
CA LYS A 791 -1.39 13.90 34.90
C LYS A 791 -1.37 15.42 35.07
N LEU A 792 -0.16 16.00 35.16
CA LEU A 792 0.05 17.44 35.34
C LEU A 792 0.26 18.21 34.02
N CYS A 793 0.28 17.51 32.88
CA CYS A 793 0.45 18.13 31.57
C CYS A 793 -0.89 18.17 30.83
N HIS A 794 -1.46 19.37 30.70
CA HIS A 794 -2.75 19.60 30.02
C HIS A 794 -2.59 20.03 28.54
N ALA A 795 -1.36 20.02 28.01
CA ALA A 795 -1.11 20.41 26.62
C ALA A 795 -1.61 19.35 25.64
N GLU A 796 -2.48 19.77 24.72
CA GLU A 796 -3.02 18.96 23.61
C GLU A 796 -2.40 19.40 22.28
N ALA A 797 -2.13 18.45 21.39
CA ALA A 797 -1.63 18.73 20.04
C ALA A 797 -2.22 17.78 19.00
N CYS A 798 -2.23 18.22 17.74
CA CYS A 798 -2.77 17.42 16.64
C CYS A 798 -1.87 16.21 16.35
N THR A 799 -2.49 15.16 15.83
CA THR A 799 -1.81 13.89 15.49
C THR A 799 -0.59 14.13 14.59
N ASP A 800 -0.71 14.99 13.58
CA ASP A 800 0.36 15.23 12.62
C ASP A 800 1.58 15.92 13.26
N CYS A 801 1.35 16.87 14.18
CA CYS A 801 2.43 17.52 14.92
C CYS A 801 3.12 16.55 15.89
N LEU A 802 2.38 15.69 16.57
CA LEU A 802 2.95 14.70 17.48
C LEU A 802 3.72 13.61 16.75
N THR A 803 3.22 13.16 15.59
CA THR A 803 3.94 12.27 14.69
C THR A 803 5.27 12.90 14.29
N LYS A 804 5.25 14.12 13.72
CA LYS A 804 6.47 14.84 13.36
C LYS A 804 7.42 15.06 14.54
N TRP A 805 6.91 15.30 15.75
CA TRP A 805 7.75 15.50 16.92
C TRP A 805 8.47 14.21 17.35
N TYR A 806 7.75 13.11 17.51
CA TYR A 806 8.32 11.86 18.04
C TYR A 806 8.97 10.97 16.99
N GLU A 807 8.57 11.06 15.72
CA GLU A 807 9.09 10.23 14.61
C GLU A 807 10.50 10.65 14.17
N VAL A 808 10.94 11.88 14.48
CA VAL A 808 12.31 12.36 14.14
C VAL A 808 13.41 11.45 14.68
N VAL A 809 13.17 10.76 15.81
CA VAL A 809 14.16 9.87 16.42
C VAL A 809 14.08 8.48 15.79
N GLN A 810 15.05 8.11 14.96
CA GLN A 810 15.10 6.82 14.26
C GLN A 810 16.43 6.08 14.49
N PRO A 811 16.44 4.74 14.48
CA PRO A 811 17.68 3.97 14.47
C PRO A 811 18.59 4.38 13.31
N GLY A 812 19.90 4.45 13.57
CA GLY A 812 20.91 4.87 12.60
C GLY A 812 21.02 6.38 12.38
N SER A 813 20.14 7.19 12.99
CA SER A 813 20.12 8.64 12.85
C SER A 813 20.59 9.36 14.12
N ILE A 814 20.77 10.68 14.01
CA ILE A 814 21.00 11.55 15.16
C ILE A 814 19.79 11.54 16.11
N VAL A 815 20.05 11.52 17.41
CA VAL A 815 19.02 11.55 18.46
C VAL A 815 19.00 12.93 19.09
N LEU A 816 17.98 13.71 18.75
CA LEU A 816 17.70 14.98 19.44
C LEU A 816 17.02 14.67 20.77
N ILE A 817 17.74 14.89 21.88
CA ILE A 817 17.25 14.55 23.24
C ILE A 817 15.91 15.23 23.55
N ALA A 818 15.69 16.46 23.06
CA ALA A 818 14.42 17.17 23.23
C ALA A 818 13.21 16.37 22.67
N HIS A 819 13.40 15.62 21.58
CA HIS A 819 12.35 14.83 20.93
C HIS A 819 12.05 13.49 21.66
N LEU A 820 12.86 13.12 22.65
CA LEU A 820 12.55 12.01 23.58
C LEU A 820 11.60 12.45 24.71
N SER A 821 11.35 13.75 24.84
CA SER A 821 10.53 14.35 25.89
C SER A 821 9.29 15.06 25.32
N CYS A 822 8.32 15.34 26.19
CA CYS A 822 7.16 16.14 25.83
C CYS A 822 7.60 17.54 25.32
N PRO A 823 7.03 18.05 24.21
CA PRO A 823 7.37 19.37 23.69
C PRO A 823 7.12 20.51 24.70
N PHE A 824 6.14 20.34 25.60
CA PHE A 824 5.74 21.34 26.58
C PHE A 824 6.34 21.09 27.97
N CYS A 825 5.92 20.02 28.64
CA CYS A 825 6.35 19.79 30.03
C CYS A 825 7.77 19.24 30.17
N LYS A 826 8.45 18.88 29.08
CA LYS A 826 9.80 18.26 29.05
C LYS A 826 9.98 16.99 29.87
N HIS A 827 8.91 16.43 30.43
CA HIS A 827 8.93 15.13 31.07
C HIS A 827 8.84 14.01 30.03
N ALA A 828 9.33 12.83 30.40
CA ALA A 828 9.19 11.62 29.60
C ALA A 828 7.70 11.34 29.31
N PRO A 829 7.34 11.06 28.05
CA PRO A 829 5.97 10.69 27.70
C PRO A 829 5.60 9.33 28.27
N ASN A 830 4.32 9.15 28.58
CA ASN A 830 3.76 7.86 28.93
C ASN A 830 4.04 6.85 27.81
N GLY A 831 4.46 5.64 28.17
CA GLY A 831 4.80 4.58 27.20
C GLY A 831 3.67 4.25 26.22
N LYS A 832 2.39 4.47 26.57
CA LYS A 832 1.26 4.30 25.64
C LYS A 832 1.25 5.35 24.53
N ILE A 833 1.56 6.61 24.86
CA ILE A 833 1.59 7.71 23.89
C ILE A 833 2.82 7.58 23.01
N LEU A 834 4.00 7.35 23.60
CA LEU A 834 5.22 7.18 22.82
C LEU A 834 5.11 5.97 21.88
N LYS A 835 4.55 4.83 22.34
CA LYS A 835 4.34 3.65 21.49
C LYS A 835 3.47 3.92 20.26
N ARG A 836 2.53 4.88 20.35
CA ARG A 836 1.64 5.25 19.25
C ARG A 836 2.38 5.97 18.12
N TYR A 837 3.34 6.83 18.44
CA TYR A 837 4.05 7.66 17.47
C TYR A 837 5.45 7.15 17.13
N ASN A 838 6.11 6.48 18.08
CA ASN A 838 7.43 5.89 17.90
C ASN A 838 7.63 4.66 18.84
N LYS A 839 7.24 3.48 18.35
CA LYS A 839 7.36 2.21 19.09
C LYS A 839 8.81 1.88 19.43
N GLN A 840 9.75 2.21 18.54
CA GLN A 840 11.16 1.90 18.74
C GLN A 840 11.74 2.76 19.88
N ALA A 841 11.42 4.06 19.93
CA ALA A 841 11.96 4.97 20.95
C ALA A 841 11.55 4.61 22.40
N CYS A 842 10.53 3.75 22.56
CA CYS A 842 10.16 3.22 23.86
C CYS A 842 11.31 2.49 24.58
N THR A 843 12.26 1.90 23.86
CA THR A 843 13.43 1.24 24.47
C THR A 843 14.41 2.24 25.09
N ILE A 844 14.44 3.48 24.58
CA ILE A 844 15.30 4.56 25.07
C ILE A 844 14.69 5.17 26.34
N VAL A 845 13.40 5.51 26.29
CA VAL A 845 12.71 6.27 27.36
C VAL A 845 12.35 5.40 28.58
N ARG A 846 12.26 4.07 28.43
CA ARG A 846 11.96 3.15 29.55
C ARG A 846 13.15 2.81 30.45
N SER A 847 14.34 3.30 30.12
CA SER A 847 15.48 3.12 31.02
C SER A 847 15.32 4.07 32.21
N ASP A 848 14.97 3.56 33.39
CA ASP A 848 14.80 4.31 34.66
C ASP A 848 16.10 5.01 35.16
N LYS A 849 17.11 5.13 34.31
CA LYS A 849 18.30 5.93 34.57
C LYS A 849 18.08 7.30 33.96
N LYS A 850 18.26 8.37 34.75
CA LYS A 850 18.58 9.69 34.19
C LYS A 850 19.77 9.47 33.25
N ASN A 851 19.51 9.46 31.94
CA ASN A 851 20.59 9.49 30.97
C ASN A 851 21.12 10.92 31.01
N ASP A 852 22.25 11.08 31.68
CA ASP A 852 22.99 12.33 31.76
C ASP A 852 23.70 12.50 30.41
N TYR A 853 23.04 13.18 29.49
CA TYR A 853 23.57 13.46 28.16
C TYR A 853 24.43 14.72 28.24
N ASP A 854 25.70 14.60 27.85
CA ASP A 854 26.65 15.70 27.77
C ASP A 854 26.22 16.71 26.69
N GLU A 855 26.11 17.97 27.10
CA GLU A 855 25.70 19.07 26.22
C GLU A 855 26.71 19.36 25.10
N HIS A 856 27.96 18.91 25.22
CA HIS A 856 29.01 19.09 24.22
C HIS A 856 28.98 18.05 23.10
N TRP A 857 28.09 17.06 23.16
CA TRP A 857 28.02 15.97 22.18
C TRP A 857 26.68 15.87 21.47
N TYR A 858 26.75 15.50 20.20
CA TYR A 858 25.63 14.94 19.45
C TYR A 858 25.61 13.42 19.64
N TYR A 859 24.41 12.89 19.85
CA TYR A 859 24.17 11.47 20.06
C TYR A 859 23.56 10.82 18.82
N GLY A 860 23.95 9.58 18.54
CA GLY A 860 23.40 8.76 17.47
C GLY A 860 22.77 7.48 18.02
N TRP A 861 21.75 6.97 17.33
CA TRP A 861 21.14 5.68 17.67
C TRP A 861 21.83 4.55 16.89
N CYS A 862 22.60 3.70 17.57
CA CYS A 862 23.38 2.66 16.91
C CYS A 862 22.49 1.56 16.31
N LEU A 863 22.66 1.24 15.01
CA LEU A 863 21.92 0.16 14.32
C LEU A 863 22.22 -1.25 14.88
N ASN A 864 23.40 -1.46 15.46
CA ASN A 864 23.83 -2.80 15.88
C ASN A 864 23.40 -3.11 17.32
N CYS A 865 23.66 -2.20 18.27
CA CYS A 865 23.32 -2.42 19.67
C CYS A 865 21.98 -1.80 20.09
N TYR A 866 21.33 -1.03 19.21
CA TYR A 866 20.06 -0.33 19.46
C TYR A 866 20.10 0.62 20.68
N LYS A 867 21.29 1.09 21.07
CA LYS A 867 21.48 2.07 22.15
C LYS A 867 21.87 3.44 21.59
N VAL A 868 21.52 4.48 22.33
CA VAL A 868 21.97 5.86 22.09
C VAL A 868 23.41 5.99 22.58
N LYS A 869 24.30 6.46 21.71
CA LYS A 869 25.75 6.60 21.97
C LYS A 869 26.26 7.94 21.45
N MET A 870 27.37 8.41 22.01
CA MET A 870 28.07 9.62 21.54
C MET A 870 28.47 9.40 20.08
N ALA A 871 28.15 10.36 19.22
CA ALA A 871 28.43 10.28 17.80
C ALA A 871 29.46 11.32 17.36
N GLN A 872 29.25 12.59 17.71
CA GLN A 872 30.17 13.66 17.33
C GLN A 872 30.17 14.77 18.36
N GLU A 873 31.35 15.28 18.69
CA GLU A 873 31.51 16.44 19.56
C GLU A 873 31.14 17.72 18.81
N LYS A 874 30.42 18.64 19.46
CA LYS A 874 29.94 19.89 18.86
C LYS A 874 31.08 20.81 18.42
N VAL A 875 32.23 20.76 19.10
CA VAL A 875 33.42 21.56 18.78
C VAL A 875 34.01 21.19 17.40
N CYS A 876 33.70 19.99 16.90
CA CYS A 876 34.15 19.53 15.58
C CYS A 876 33.28 20.03 14.42
N LEU A 877 32.24 20.83 14.68
CA LEU A 877 31.31 21.36 13.69
C LEU A 877 31.33 22.89 13.71
N ALA A 878 31.12 23.52 12.55
CA ALA A 878 30.96 24.97 12.48
C ALA A 878 29.69 25.40 13.24
N ASP A 879 29.72 26.61 13.82
CA ASP A 879 28.61 27.13 14.63
C ASP A 879 27.26 27.01 13.90
N GLY A 880 26.35 26.21 14.49
CA GLY A 880 24.97 26.05 14.01
C GLY A 880 24.70 24.84 13.11
N GLU A 881 25.70 24.04 12.73
CA GLU A 881 25.49 22.84 11.92
C GLU A 881 25.14 21.60 12.77
N ILE A 882 24.07 20.90 12.38
CA ILE A 882 23.66 19.61 12.97
C ILE A 882 24.19 18.48 12.07
N PRO A 883 24.92 17.50 12.61
CA PRO A 883 25.51 16.44 11.79
C PRO A 883 24.43 15.53 11.21
N GLN A 884 24.48 15.33 9.90
CA GLN A 884 23.61 14.41 9.18
C GLN A 884 24.17 12.99 9.30
N LEU A 885 23.69 12.24 10.29
CA LEU A 885 24.06 10.84 10.50
C LEU A 885 23.06 9.92 9.78
N HIS A 886 23.58 9.06 8.91
CA HIS A 886 22.84 7.94 8.33
C HIS A 886 23.60 6.65 8.63
N ASP A 887 22.88 5.58 8.92
CA ASP A 887 23.43 4.26 9.25
C ASP A 887 24.45 4.26 10.39
N PHE A 888 24.24 5.12 11.40
CA PHE A 888 25.16 5.26 12.53
C PHE A 888 25.39 3.93 13.26
N VAL A 889 26.67 3.58 13.41
CA VAL A 889 27.16 2.46 14.22
C VAL A 889 28.16 3.04 15.22
N CYS A 890 27.96 2.77 16.51
CA CYS A 890 28.86 3.30 17.53
C CYS A 890 30.25 2.63 17.49
N ASP A 891 31.27 3.31 17.99
CA ASP A 891 32.67 2.84 17.98
C ASP A 891 32.84 1.44 18.58
N GLU A 892 32.10 1.12 19.66
CA GLU A 892 32.11 -0.23 20.26
C GLU A 892 31.66 -1.31 19.27
N CYS A 893 30.65 -1.00 18.45
CA CYS A 893 30.10 -1.91 17.45
C CYS A 893 30.99 -1.97 16.20
N GLU A 894 31.60 -0.85 15.81
CA GLU A 894 32.62 -0.83 14.75
C GLU A 894 33.88 -1.60 15.15
N ALA A 895 34.38 -1.43 16.37
CA ALA A 895 35.55 -2.14 16.88
C ALA A 895 35.30 -3.65 16.90
N LYS A 896 34.10 -4.09 17.32
CA LYS A 896 33.67 -5.49 17.23
C LYS A 896 33.56 -6.00 15.78
N ARG A 897 33.25 -5.12 14.81
CA ARG A 897 33.18 -5.45 13.38
C ARG A 897 34.59 -5.57 12.78
N LYS A 898 35.49 -4.64 13.10
CA LYS A 898 36.90 -4.63 12.68
C LYS A 898 37.70 -5.81 13.26
N GLN A 899 37.36 -6.27 14.46
CA GLN A 899 37.91 -7.51 15.03
C GLN A 899 37.39 -8.80 14.37
N LYS A 900 36.31 -8.73 13.58
CA LYS A 900 35.73 -9.88 12.85
C LYS A 900 36.09 -9.91 11.36
N SER A 901 36.81 -8.92 10.84
CA SER A 901 37.15 -8.80 9.43
C SER A 901 38.67 -8.91 9.19
N THR A 902 39.22 -10.10 9.43
CA THR A 902 40.42 -10.57 8.71
C THR A 902 40.00 -11.75 7.81
N PRO A 903 40.20 -11.67 6.49
CA PRO A 903 39.67 -12.64 5.54
C PRO A 903 40.59 -13.86 5.42
N THR A 904 40.24 -14.95 6.12
CA THR A 904 40.39 -16.35 5.68
C THR A 904 39.55 -17.21 6.62
N ASP A 905 38.23 -17.28 6.39
CA ASP A 905 37.34 -18.14 7.19
C ASP A 905 37.45 -19.61 6.73
N VAL A 906 38.69 -20.13 6.77
CA VAL A 906 39.02 -21.55 6.60
C VAL A 906 39.38 -22.07 7.98
N LYS A 907 38.57 -23.01 8.49
CA LYS A 907 38.83 -23.70 9.77
C LYS A 907 39.09 -25.16 9.50
N TYR A 908 39.97 -25.77 10.29
CA TYR A 908 40.33 -27.17 10.12
C TYR A 908 39.41 -28.07 10.93
N CYS A 909 38.92 -29.16 10.33
CA CYS A 909 38.01 -30.08 10.99
C CYS A 909 38.66 -30.73 12.23
N PRO A 910 38.05 -30.62 13.44
CA PRO A 910 38.56 -31.21 14.68
C PRO A 910 38.17 -32.69 14.84
N GLY A 911 37.35 -33.25 13.94
CA GLY A 911 36.89 -34.63 14.00
C GLY A 911 38.01 -35.65 13.80
N ILE A 912 37.82 -36.85 14.33
CA ILE A 912 38.73 -37.99 14.11
C ILE A 912 38.18 -38.83 12.96
N ASN A 913 39.02 -39.15 11.97
CA ASN A 913 38.64 -40.06 10.90
C ASN A 913 38.54 -41.49 11.45
N GLN A 914 37.38 -42.12 11.31
CA GLN A 914 37.09 -43.42 11.90
C GLN A 914 37.95 -44.57 11.31
N THR A 915 38.42 -44.45 10.07
CA THR A 915 39.28 -45.48 9.43
C THR A 915 40.76 -45.31 9.75
N THR A 916 41.27 -44.08 9.87
CA THR A 916 42.70 -43.83 10.12
C THR A 916 43.05 -43.51 11.58
N LYS A 917 42.04 -43.30 12.44
CA LYS A 917 42.18 -42.85 13.85
C LYS A 917 43.03 -41.59 14.05
N GLN A 918 43.22 -40.81 13.00
CA GLN A 918 43.93 -39.53 13.03
C GLN A 918 42.95 -38.36 12.92
N THR A 919 43.37 -37.18 13.36
CA THR A 919 42.60 -35.94 13.21
C THR A 919 42.36 -35.65 11.73
N CYS A 920 41.12 -35.35 11.36
CA CYS A 920 40.70 -35.14 9.98
C CYS A 920 41.41 -33.95 9.35
N GLY A 921 41.47 -32.82 10.04
CA GLY A 921 42.31 -31.67 9.67
C GLY A 921 42.00 -31.07 8.29
N ILE A 922 40.86 -31.39 7.66
CA ILE A 922 40.52 -30.85 6.35
C ILE A 922 40.10 -29.38 6.49
N ALA A 923 40.55 -28.55 5.57
CA ALA A 923 40.17 -27.15 5.47
C ALA A 923 38.69 -27.03 5.09
N VAL A 924 37.89 -26.45 5.97
CA VAL A 924 36.46 -26.21 5.77
C VAL A 924 36.20 -24.71 5.74
N SER A 925 35.57 -24.24 4.68
CA SER A 925 35.06 -22.88 4.55
C SER A 925 33.54 -22.88 4.73
N LYS A 926 33.03 -21.87 5.45
CA LYS A 926 31.59 -21.73 5.70
C LYS A 926 30.97 -20.88 4.60
N ASN A 927 29.94 -21.40 3.93
CA ASN A 927 29.23 -20.73 2.82
C ASN A 927 27.90 -20.06 3.25
N GLY A 928 27.77 -19.73 4.54
CA GLY A 928 26.56 -19.14 5.14
C GLY A 928 25.81 -20.11 6.07
N GLY A 929 24.74 -19.63 6.73
CA GLY A 929 23.84 -20.45 7.54
C GLY A 929 24.34 -20.84 8.95
N CYS A 930 23.82 -21.96 9.47
CA CYS A 930 24.01 -22.44 10.84
C CYS A 930 25.50 -22.64 11.22
N ASN A 931 25.84 -22.43 12.51
CA ASN A 931 27.18 -22.68 13.09
C ASN A 931 27.44 -24.17 13.37
N HIS A 932 26.48 -25.05 13.09
CA HIS A 932 26.68 -26.50 13.06
C HIS A 932 27.31 -26.92 11.72
N ILE A 933 28.52 -27.47 11.78
CA ILE A 933 29.23 -27.94 10.59
C ILE A 933 29.31 -29.47 10.61
N THR A 934 28.93 -30.07 9.49
CA THR A 934 29.13 -31.50 9.23
C THR A 934 30.27 -31.65 8.24
N CYS A 935 31.38 -32.27 8.66
CA CYS A 935 32.52 -32.50 7.76
C CYS A 935 32.19 -33.62 6.77
N THR A 936 32.26 -33.36 5.46
CA THR A 936 32.00 -34.37 4.42
C THR A 936 33.08 -35.44 4.32
N ALA A 937 34.29 -35.19 4.85
CA ALA A 937 35.42 -36.13 4.77
C ALA A 937 35.45 -37.15 5.92
N CYS A 938 34.98 -36.80 7.12
CA CYS A 938 35.00 -37.68 8.29
C CYS A 938 33.65 -37.81 9.01
N ASN A 939 32.58 -37.19 8.48
CA ASN A 939 31.22 -37.15 9.03
C ASN A 939 31.09 -36.66 10.47
N SER A 940 32.09 -35.98 11.02
CA SER A 940 32.01 -35.42 12.37
C SER A 940 31.17 -34.13 12.38
N HIS A 941 30.34 -34.00 13.40
CA HIS A 941 29.58 -32.79 13.70
C HIS A 941 30.36 -31.91 14.68
N TRP A 942 30.61 -30.66 14.32
CA TRP A 942 31.40 -29.74 15.13
C TRP A 942 30.92 -28.29 15.01
N CYS A 943 31.16 -27.50 16.07
CA CYS A 943 30.72 -26.11 16.13
C CYS A 943 31.72 -25.19 15.43
N TRP A 944 31.27 -24.41 14.45
CA TRP A 944 32.11 -23.46 13.71
C TRP A 944 32.80 -22.46 14.65
N LEU A 945 32.09 -21.97 15.68
CA LEU A 945 32.60 -20.97 16.60
C LEU A 945 33.66 -21.54 17.55
N CYS A 946 33.44 -22.76 18.06
CA CYS A 946 34.30 -23.39 19.07
C CYS A 946 35.41 -24.29 18.50
N VAL A 947 35.32 -24.70 17.23
CA VAL A 947 36.24 -25.64 16.56
C VAL A 947 36.43 -26.94 17.36
N LYS A 948 35.33 -27.48 17.88
CA LYS A 948 35.29 -28.74 18.66
C LYS A 948 34.06 -29.57 18.31
N THR A 949 34.20 -30.88 18.43
CA THR A 949 33.10 -31.85 18.35
C THR A 949 32.34 -31.88 19.67
N TYR A 950 31.02 -32.07 19.58
CA TYR A 950 30.14 -32.22 20.73
C TYR A 950 29.13 -33.32 20.43
N GLU A 951 28.83 -34.18 21.40
CA GLU A 951 27.82 -35.23 21.24
C GLU A 951 26.42 -34.64 21.01
N ARG A 952 26.10 -33.52 21.68
CA ARG A 952 24.82 -32.80 21.55
C ARG A 952 25.04 -31.37 21.08
N ILE A 953 25.41 -31.24 19.80
CA ILE A 953 25.86 -29.97 19.24
C ILE A 953 24.81 -28.84 19.30
N TYR A 954 23.53 -29.14 19.12
CA TYR A 954 22.47 -28.13 19.19
C TYR A 954 22.22 -27.61 20.61
N GLU A 955 22.36 -28.48 21.62
CA GLU A 955 22.31 -28.05 23.03
C GLU A 955 23.48 -27.11 23.34
N HIS A 956 24.69 -27.43 22.87
CA HIS A 956 25.85 -26.55 22.99
C HIS A 956 25.64 -25.21 22.28
N LEU A 957 25.16 -25.20 21.04
CA LEU A 957 24.92 -23.96 20.28
C LEU A 957 23.91 -23.06 21.01
N THR A 958 22.85 -23.65 21.58
CA THR A 958 21.84 -22.92 22.35
C THR A 958 22.41 -22.40 23.67
N ALA A 959 23.09 -23.27 24.44
CA ALA A 959 23.61 -22.93 25.76
C ALA A 959 24.82 -21.97 25.73
N ALA A 960 25.73 -22.12 24.77
CA ALA A 960 26.97 -21.35 24.70
C ALA A 960 26.87 -20.13 23.78
N HIS A 961 25.97 -20.12 22.78
CA HIS A 961 25.88 -19.05 21.79
C HIS A 961 24.48 -18.44 21.64
N GLY A 962 23.46 -19.00 22.29
CA GLY A 962 22.10 -18.45 22.33
C GLY A 962 21.32 -18.55 21.01
N ASN A 963 21.95 -18.99 19.92
CA ASN A 963 21.31 -19.22 18.62
C ASN A 963 22.14 -20.19 17.77
N PHE A 964 21.57 -20.60 16.64
CA PHE A 964 22.23 -21.51 15.69
C PHE A 964 23.04 -20.80 14.60
N GLY A 965 23.13 -19.46 14.57
CA GLY A 965 23.92 -18.74 13.57
C GLY A 965 23.20 -18.28 12.31
N PHE A 966 21.87 -18.18 12.33
CA PHE A 966 21.15 -17.36 11.34
C PHE A 966 21.36 -15.88 11.69
N GLU A 967 21.80 -15.07 10.74
CA GLU A 967 21.75 -13.61 10.89
C GLU A 967 20.29 -13.19 11.00
N ILE A 968 19.87 -12.84 12.22
CA ILE A 968 18.53 -12.31 12.47
C ILE A 968 18.53 -10.85 12.01
N GLY A 969 18.29 -10.67 10.71
CA GLY A 969 17.64 -9.46 10.19
C GLY A 969 16.20 -9.41 10.70
N ALA A 970 15.71 -8.21 10.97
CA ALA A 970 14.48 -7.89 11.66
C ALA A 970 13.23 -8.72 11.29
N ASN A 971 12.38 -8.92 12.30
CA ASN A 971 11.04 -9.54 12.34
C ASN A 971 11.00 -11.08 12.45
N ALA A 972 11.06 -11.56 13.69
CA ALA A 972 10.40 -12.79 14.10
C ALA A 972 9.12 -12.40 14.85
N ASP A 973 8.04 -12.13 14.12
CA ASP A 973 6.69 -12.39 14.62
C ASP A 973 6.48 -13.90 14.43
N TYR A 974 6.90 -14.70 15.40
CA TYR A 974 6.31 -16.02 15.61
C TYR A 974 5.22 -15.84 16.65
N GLU A 975 3.98 -15.97 16.21
CA GLU A 975 2.82 -16.18 17.05
C GLU A 975 3.12 -17.32 18.03
N ASN A 976 3.04 -17.00 19.32
CA ASN A 976 3.01 -17.96 20.40
C ASN A 976 1.56 -18.47 20.51
N ASP A 977 1.18 -19.37 19.62
CA ASP A 977 0.11 -20.34 19.89
C ASP A 977 0.80 -21.69 20.12
N TYR A 978 0.36 -22.40 21.16
CA TYR A 978 0.96 -23.57 21.83
C TYR A 978 1.96 -23.24 22.95
N TRP A 979 1.46 -22.98 24.15
CA TRP A 979 1.30 -23.95 25.26
C TRP A 979 0.64 -23.22 26.45
N ASP A 980 -0.54 -23.72 26.84
CA ASP A 980 -1.44 -23.33 27.97
C ASP A 980 -2.09 -21.95 28.01
#